data_AF-S0DZP3-F1
#
_entry.id   AF-S0DZP3-F1
#
_cell.length_a   1.000
_cell.length_b   1.000
_cell.length_c   1.000
_cell.angle_alpha   90.00
_cell.angle_beta   90.00
_cell.angle_gamma   90.00
#
_symmetry.space_group_name_H-M   'P 1'
#
loop_
_entity.id
_entity.type
_entity.pdbx_description
1 polymer ?
#
loop_
_entity_poly.entity_id
_entity_poly.type
_entity_poly.pdbx_seq_one_letter_code
_entity_poly.pdbx_strand_id
1 'polypeptide(L)'
;MDVAGLAIGIVSLYTACRDCYNFFTTVNAAQTESSAHLRELEIQQSILKAWGFHWQIQNEEDSNPGHSDHTRRKRSKLHAYLLSNRFKAEGVFKTLSALADTLSDQKKLTKRYGIQLQPTKTIQDGSQPTQDVGLIIPDAKIEDVEPVLCEVRNRLTVLNKLKWALKDKDNFKKLIADLRSHSESLYRLCPENAFESMNIYLTMECLARQESPDGLKWTSTLATEHAKIDKESLVRQGYELLASTATLKASVNKNRERKEVNERSLTSIDEIKPEMRYLGKGLALFEEQVVYVEMRDYRGPPLDFTQEQKQRLKHRRKRERFLSSLPSHRKLELSQMGEYSSSDDDEPIERVRPADPKLRALIRNFFDTFQGANMMKNVYGLDIIGMIDHTEGDDKGHCSILYRLPGTIGFQSRERPAENLKLRAPVTLQSLLGTRQKRGIRSMLGARFELARKLVRAVCLLHSSGWLHKNIRAESVMFFPEHVSTLQEDRYEVKIEIDVSKPSLMGYIFSRPDDIIIQTTPPSTPASAPAPRMEVPFQRPPSPDYSAGTSIWRSSKGESELKSRKRAPRSASIYGRNMLGKVGSNGEAEEANISGFTLDYYQHPAKHADPKRLYRHAYDVYSLGILLIEVGLWKKLENDDDSYSDSDSDSGYKRNIYNDEEDHYERRRKICRKYLNRLRWECGDTYADVVLSCLMIDSSDDEVAKASERELCGRIVADLENCQA
;
A
#
# COMPACT_ATOMS: atom_id res chain seq x y z
N MET A 1 26.71 19.27 -33.08
CA MET A 1 25.93 18.45 -32.13
C MET A 1 24.70 17.78 -32.74
N ASP A 2 24.86 16.49 -33.03
CA ASP A 2 23.78 15.51 -33.16
C ASP A 2 23.15 15.25 -31.78
N VAL A 3 21.82 15.23 -31.71
CA VAL A 3 21.05 15.11 -30.46
C VAL A 3 21.09 13.69 -29.91
N ALA A 4 21.20 12.68 -30.79
CA ALA A 4 21.34 11.29 -30.36
C ALA A 4 22.67 11.08 -29.62
N GLY A 5 23.75 11.66 -30.15
CA GLY A 5 25.04 11.66 -29.48
C GLY A 5 25.02 12.38 -28.13
N LEU A 6 24.41 13.57 -28.07
CA LEU A 6 24.30 14.34 -26.84
C LEU A 6 23.53 13.57 -25.73
N ALA A 7 22.48 12.83 -26.11
CA ALA A 7 21.72 12.00 -25.16
C ALA A 7 22.57 10.86 -24.56
N ILE A 8 23.45 10.23 -25.35
CA ILE A 8 24.39 9.22 -24.84
C ILE A 8 25.37 9.87 -23.85
N GLY A 9 25.94 11.02 -24.21
CA GLY A 9 26.85 11.75 -23.32
C GLY A 9 26.20 12.20 -22.00
N ILE A 10 24.92 12.58 -22.03
CA ILE A 10 24.14 12.89 -20.81
C ILE A 10 24.02 11.68 -19.90
N VAL A 11 23.75 10.49 -20.44
CA VAL A 11 23.70 9.24 -19.66
C VAL A 11 25.05 8.94 -19.03
N SER A 12 26.14 9.05 -19.79
CA SER A 12 27.51 8.83 -19.28
C SER A 12 27.93 9.85 -18.22
N LEU A 13 27.53 11.12 -18.36
CA LEU A 13 27.77 12.13 -17.32
C LEU A 13 26.94 11.88 -16.07
N TYR A 14 25.68 11.45 -16.23
CA TYR A 14 24.83 11.08 -15.11
C TYR A 14 25.46 9.96 -14.28
N THR A 15 25.93 8.89 -14.92
CA THR A 15 26.59 7.77 -14.22
C THR A 15 27.85 8.26 -13.51
N ALA A 16 28.69 9.04 -14.18
CA ALA A 16 29.88 9.64 -13.56
C ALA A 16 29.54 10.49 -12.32
N CYS A 17 28.54 11.38 -12.40
CA CYS A 17 28.08 12.16 -11.25
C CYS A 17 27.59 11.27 -10.10
N ARG A 18 26.79 10.24 -10.40
CA ARG A 18 26.30 9.27 -9.41
C ARG A 18 27.46 8.57 -8.69
N ASP A 19 28.48 8.17 -9.44
CA ASP A 19 29.64 7.46 -8.91
C ASP A 19 30.53 8.40 -8.06
N CYS A 20 30.68 9.67 -8.46
CA CYS A 20 31.28 10.70 -7.62
C CYS A 20 30.52 10.89 -6.30
N TYR A 21 29.19 10.89 -6.31
CA TYR A 21 28.42 10.92 -5.06
C TYR A 21 28.66 9.67 -4.19
N ASN A 22 28.75 8.48 -4.80
CA ASN A 22 29.05 7.24 -4.09
C ASN A 22 30.40 7.32 -3.36
N PHE A 23 31.42 7.92 -3.98
CA PHE A 23 32.72 8.15 -3.35
C PHE A 23 32.61 8.92 -2.03
N PHE A 24 31.75 9.94 -1.96
CA PHE A 24 31.56 10.73 -0.74
C PHE A 24 30.58 10.10 0.26
N THR A 25 29.64 9.26 -0.17
CA THR A 25 28.56 8.73 0.68
C THR A 25 28.82 7.32 1.23
N THR A 26 29.76 6.55 0.65
CA THR A 26 30.10 5.17 1.09
C THR A 26 31.00 5.09 2.33
N VAL A 27 31.34 6.21 2.96
CA VAL A 27 32.28 6.24 4.09
C VAL A 27 31.67 5.56 5.33
N ASN A 28 32.26 4.43 5.72
CA ASN A 28 31.95 3.73 6.96
C ASN A 28 32.72 4.36 8.12
N ALA A 29 31.98 4.81 9.14
CA ALA A 29 32.40 5.07 10.52
C ALA A 29 33.69 5.92 10.75
N ALA A 30 33.54 7.22 11.04
CA ALA A 30 34.53 7.91 11.90
C ALA A 30 34.09 9.22 12.59
N GLN A 31 33.08 9.97 12.12
CA GLN A 31 32.79 11.28 12.75
C GLN A 31 31.30 11.56 12.91
N THR A 32 30.81 11.37 14.13
CA THR A 32 29.46 11.69 14.61
C THR A 32 29.05 13.15 14.33
N GLU A 33 29.99 14.10 14.31
CA GLU A 33 29.73 15.52 14.00
C GLU A 33 29.65 15.87 12.51
N SER A 34 30.10 14.97 11.62
CA SER A 34 30.01 15.12 10.15
C SER A 34 28.70 14.58 9.58
N SER A 35 27.89 13.92 10.43
CA SER A 35 26.62 13.28 10.05
C SER A 35 25.65 14.23 9.35
N ALA A 36 25.49 15.46 9.84
CA ALA A 36 24.53 16.41 9.28
C ALA A 36 24.81 16.73 7.80
N HIS A 37 26.03 17.16 7.50
CA HIS A 37 26.39 17.54 6.13
C HIS A 37 26.54 16.32 5.21
N LEU A 38 26.89 15.15 5.75
CA LEU A 38 26.88 13.89 5.00
C LEU A 38 25.47 13.48 4.61
N ARG A 39 24.48 13.63 5.50
CA ARG A 39 23.08 13.36 5.18
C ARG A 39 22.53 14.37 4.17
N GLU A 40 22.91 15.65 4.27
CA GLU A 40 22.57 16.63 3.22
C GLU A 40 23.10 16.19 1.85
N LEU A 41 24.33 15.67 1.81
CA LEU A 41 24.93 15.13 0.59
C LEU A 41 24.18 13.89 0.07
N GLU A 42 23.78 12.98 0.95
CA GLU A 42 22.95 11.81 0.61
C GLU A 42 21.59 12.22 0.03
N ILE A 43 20.99 13.29 0.54
CA ILE A 43 19.75 13.84 -0.03
C ILE A 43 20.02 14.39 -1.42
N GLN A 44 21.11 15.15 -1.64
CA GLN A 44 21.46 15.64 -2.99
C GLN A 44 21.75 14.48 -3.96
N GLN A 45 22.41 13.42 -3.50
CA GLN A 45 22.58 12.19 -4.28
C GLN A 45 21.22 11.57 -4.64
N SER A 46 20.30 11.50 -3.68
CA SER A 46 18.97 10.91 -3.88
C SER A 46 18.12 11.74 -4.84
N ILE A 47 18.28 13.07 -4.85
CA ILE A 47 17.68 13.97 -5.85
C ILE A 47 18.20 13.65 -7.25
N LEU A 48 19.51 13.47 -7.41
CA LEU A 48 20.09 13.05 -8.68
C LEU A 48 19.56 11.66 -9.10
N LYS A 49 19.49 10.70 -8.17
CA LYS A 49 18.90 9.37 -8.44
C LYS A 49 17.44 9.48 -8.90
N ALA A 50 16.62 10.30 -8.25
CA ALA A 50 15.24 10.55 -8.64
C ALA A 50 15.13 11.12 -10.06
N TRP A 51 16.03 12.03 -10.44
CA TRP A 51 16.11 12.56 -11.80
C TRP A 51 16.43 11.44 -12.81
N GLY A 52 17.47 10.64 -12.57
CA GLY A 52 17.84 9.53 -13.47
C GLY A 52 16.75 8.46 -13.57
N PHE A 53 16.08 8.20 -12.46
CA PHE A 53 14.94 7.29 -12.36
C PHE A 53 13.77 7.73 -13.26
N HIS A 54 13.35 9.00 -13.18
CA HIS A 54 12.26 9.53 -14.01
C HIS A 54 12.54 9.34 -15.52
N TRP A 55 13.81 9.46 -15.88
CA TRP A 55 14.31 9.32 -17.25
C TRP A 55 14.62 7.89 -17.67
N GLN A 56 14.45 6.92 -16.77
CA GLN A 56 14.72 5.50 -16.97
C GLN A 56 16.16 5.24 -17.42
N ILE A 57 17.12 5.99 -16.85
CA ILE A 57 18.54 5.71 -17.03
C ILE A 57 18.84 4.47 -16.19
N GLN A 58 18.89 3.30 -16.83
CA GLN A 58 19.06 2.01 -16.15
C GLN A 58 20.33 2.00 -15.28
N ASN A 59 20.24 1.40 -14.09
CA ASN A 59 21.42 0.93 -13.37
C ASN A 59 21.93 -0.31 -14.11
N GLU A 60 23.10 -0.24 -14.73
CA GLU A 60 23.71 -1.37 -15.49
C GLU A 60 24.12 -2.58 -14.61
N GLU A 61 23.66 -2.70 -13.37
CA GLU A 61 24.07 -3.78 -12.46
C GLU A 61 23.16 -5.03 -12.49
N ASP A 62 21.91 -4.94 -12.98
CA ASP A 62 20.92 -6.04 -12.85
C ASP A 62 20.50 -6.72 -14.17
N SER A 63 21.18 -6.45 -15.27
CA SER A 63 20.87 -7.16 -16.53
C SER A 63 21.58 -8.51 -16.58
N ASN A 64 20.86 -9.57 -16.26
CA ASN A 64 21.22 -10.93 -16.67
C ASN A 64 21.55 -10.91 -18.18
N PRO A 65 22.78 -11.26 -18.61
CA PRO A 65 23.24 -11.03 -19.99
C PRO A 65 22.60 -11.95 -21.05
N GLY A 66 21.55 -12.70 -20.70
CA GLY A 66 21.00 -13.77 -21.53
C GLY A 66 19.97 -13.36 -22.59
N HIS A 67 19.19 -12.29 -22.41
CA HIS A 67 18.00 -12.03 -23.25
C HIS A 67 17.67 -10.54 -23.48
N SER A 68 18.66 -9.72 -23.85
CA SER A 68 18.34 -8.44 -24.50
C SER A 68 18.92 -8.40 -25.91
N ASP A 69 18.00 -8.46 -26.87
CA ASP A 69 18.25 -8.27 -28.29
C ASP A 69 18.82 -6.85 -28.49
N HIS A 70 20.12 -6.73 -28.75
CA HIS A 70 20.85 -5.45 -28.90
C HIS A 70 20.24 -4.52 -29.97
N THR A 71 19.40 -5.06 -30.84
CA THR A 71 18.76 -4.35 -31.95
C THR A 71 17.48 -3.59 -31.55
N ARG A 72 16.96 -3.80 -30.32
CA ARG A 72 15.75 -3.13 -29.83
C ARG A 72 16.00 -2.31 -28.57
N ARG A 73 17.07 -1.51 -28.53
CA ARG A 73 17.15 -0.35 -27.63
C ARG A 73 15.98 0.58 -27.97
N LYS A 74 14.83 0.40 -27.32
CA LYS A 74 13.75 1.40 -27.28
C LYS A 74 14.44 2.72 -26.97
N ARG A 75 14.29 3.73 -27.84
CA ARG A 75 14.76 5.10 -27.54
C ARG A 75 14.25 5.44 -26.15
N SER A 76 15.17 5.68 -25.20
CA SER A 76 14.79 5.94 -23.81
C SER A 76 13.84 7.13 -23.73
N LYS A 77 13.03 7.21 -22.67
CA LYS A 77 12.13 8.34 -22.42
C LYS A 77 12.89 9.68 -22.50
N LEU A 78 14.11 9.71 -21.96
CA LEU A 78 15.04 10.84 -22.09
C LEU A 78 15.41 11.14 -23.54
N HIS A 79 15.82 10.12 -24.30
CA HIS A 79 16.20 10.31 -25.69
C HIS A 79 15.05 10.89 -26.53
N ALA A 80 13.83 10.40 -26.35
CA ALA A 80 12.65 10.94 -27.02
C ALA A 80 12.39 12.41 -26.62
N TYR A 81 12.46 12.73 -25.32
CA TYR A 81 12.27 14.09 -24.83
C TYR A 81 13.31 15.07 -25.36
N LEU A 82 14.58 14.70 -25.34
CA LEU A 82 15.69 15.55 -25.77
C LEU A 82 15.70 15.79 -27.29
N LEU A 83 15.29 14.79 -28.08
CA LEU A 83 15.06 14.97 -29.53
C LEU A 83 14.05 16.07 -29.81
N SER A 84 12.96 16.11 -29.05
CA SER A 84 11.91 17.13 -29.17
C SER A 84 12.28 18.46 -28.52
N ASN A 85 13.31 18.51 -27.68
CA ASN A 85 13.70 19.69 -26.88
C ASN A 85 15.21 19.96 -26.95
N ARG A 86 15.72 20.25 -28.15
CA ARG A 86 17.17 20.42 -28.41
C ARG A 86 17.88 21.38 -27.46
N PHE A 87 17.28 22.54 -27.16
CA PHE A 87 17.89 23.53 -26.25
C PHE A 87 17.98 23.03 -24.80
N LYS A 88 17.02 22.21 -24.37
CA LYS A 88 17.05 21.59 -23.04
C LYS A 88 18.14 20.52 -22.95
N ALA A 89 18.42 19.80 -24.05
CA ALA A 89 19.49 18.81 -24.09
C ALA A 89 20.87 19.44 -23.82
N GLU A 90 21.16 20.58 -24.43
CA GLU A 90 22.40 21.31 -24.16
C GLU A 90 22.46 21.83 -22.73
N GLY A 91 21.34 22.32 -22.20
CA GLY A 91 21.21 22.71 -20.80
C GLY A 91 21.53 21.55 -19.84
N VAL A 92 20.91 20.39 -20.04
CA VAL A 92 21.11 19.19 -19.20
C VAL A 92 22.57 18.75 -19.24
N PHE A 93 23.16 18.70 -20.44
CA PHE A 93 24.56 18.34 -20.61
C PHE A 93 25.50 19.30 -19.86
N LYS A 94 25.30 20.61 -20.00
CA LYS A 94 26.09 21.64 -19.30
C LYS A 94 25.93 21.54 -17.79
N THR A 95 24.71 21.34 -17.28
CA THR A 95 24.46 21.21 -15.84
C THR A 95 25.10 19.94 -15.27
N LEU A 96 25.00 18.79 -15.94
CA LEU A 96 25.66 17.56 -15.50
C LEU A 96 27.19 17.68 -15.59
N SER A 97 27.72 18.36 -16.60
CA SER A 97 29.16 18.63 -16.71
C SER A 97 29.65 19.49 -15.55
N ALA A 98 28.90 20.55 -15.20
CA ALA A 98 29.22 21.41 -14.06
C ALA A 98 29.11 20.66 -12.72
N LEU A 99 28.11 19.78 -12.57
CA LEU A 99 27.96 18.90 -11.42
C LEU A 99 29.15 17.94 -11.29
N ALA A 100 29.54 17.27 -12.38
CA ALA A 100 30.69 16.39 -12.42
C ALA A 100 31.98 17.14 -12.05
N ASP A 101 32.16 18.35 -12.58
CA ASP A 101 33.32 19.20 -12.29
C ASP A 101 33.36 19.63 -10.81
N THR A 102 32.23 20.05 -10.23
CA THR A 102 32.10 20.36 -8.79
C THR A 102 32.48 19.16 -7.91
N LEU A 103 32.09 17.95 -8.30
CA LEU A 103 32.32 16.73 -7.53
C LEU A 103 33.70 16.09 -7.77
N SER A 104 34.37 16.38 -8.89
CA SER A 104 35.59 15.67 -9.29
C SER A 104 36.86 16.51 -9.38
N ASP A 105 36.76 17.85 -9.45
CA ASP A 105 37.94 18.70 -9.51
C ASP A 105 38.67 18.75 -8.15
N GLN A 106 39.81 18.05 -8.07
CA GLN A 106 40.64 17.98 -6.87
C GLN A 106 41.05 19.36 -6.32
N LYS A 107 41.31 20.35 -7.18
CA LYS A 107 41.69 21.70 -6.74
C LYS A 107 40.50 22.41 -6.11
N LYS A 108 39.30 22.28 -6.68
CA LYS A 108 38.06 22.85 -6.11
C LYS A 108 37.69 22.16 -4.80
N LEU A 109 37.72 20.83 -4.77
CA LEU A 109 37.46 20.02 -3.57
C LEU A 109 38.35 20.44 -2.40
N THR A 110 39.65 20.61 -2.65
CA THR A 110 40.61 20.97 -1.59
C THR A 110 40.56 22.45 -1.20
N LYS A 111 40.59 23.38 -2.18
CA LYS A 111 40.71 24.81 -1.89
C LYS A 111 39.40 25.51 -1.58
N ARG A 112 38.31 25.14 -2.27
CA ARG A 112 37.02 25.83 -2.17
C ARG A 112 36.07 25.16 -1.19
N TYR A 113 36.08 23.83 -1.16
CA TYR A 113 35.11 23.03 -0.40
C TYR A 113 35.69 22.41 0.88
N GLY A 114 36.98 22.60 1.16
CA GLY A 114 37.58 22.17 2.43
C GLY A 114 37.66 20.65 2.60
N ILE A 115 37.83 19.90 1.50
CA ILE A 115 38.00 18.44 1.52
C ILE A 115 39.48 18.09 1.48
N GLN A 116 39.95 17.30 2.43
CA GLN A 116 41.30 16.76 2.44
C GLN A 116 41.33 15.42 1.71
N LEU A 117 42.19 15.28 0.69
CA LEU A 117 42.35 14.04 -0.07
C LEU A 117 43.71 13.41 0.25
N GLN A 118 43.72 12.10 0.54
CA GLN A 118 44.92 11.32 0.85
C GLN A 118 45.01 10.08 -0.05
N PRO A 119 46.19 9.69 -0.54
CA PRO A 119 46.34 8.46 -1.32
C PRO A 119 46.02 7.21 -0.50
N THR A 120 45.30 6.26 -1.09
CA THR A 120 45.06 4.95 -0.46
C THR A 120 46.35 4.14 -0.46
N LYS A 121 47.00 3.95 0.70
CA LYS A 121 48.14 3.04 0.82
C LYS A 121 47.64 1.61 0.62
N THR A 122 48.11 0.93 -0.43
CA THR A 122 47.94 -0.52 -0.60
C THR A 122 48.59 -1.26 0.57
N ILE A 123 47.78 -1.89 1.42
CA ILE A 123 48.27 -2.85 2.40
C ILE A 123 48.59 -4.14 1.62
N GLN A 124 49.85 -4.57 1.65
CA GLN A 124 50.24 -5.91 1.26
C GLN A 124 49.79 -6.88 2.37
N ASP A 125 48.53 -7.26 2.38
CA ASP A 125 48.09 -8.45 3.09
C ASP A 125 46.92 -9.06 2.33
N GLY A 126 46.89 -10.39 2.25
CA GLY A 126 46.13 -11.18 1.26
C GLY A 126 44.60 -11.15 1.35
N SER A 127 44.00 -10.08 1.90
CA SER A 127 42.57 -9.82 1.83
C SER A 127 42.27 -8.87 0.67
N GLN A 128 41.55 -9.36 -0.34
CA GLN A 128 41.11 -8.57 -1.48
C GLN A 128 40.45 -7.26 -1.04
N PRO A 129 40.76 -6.12 -1.68
CA PRO A 129 40.01 -4.89 -1.46
C PRO A 129 38.59 -5.08 -2.02
N THR A 130 37.58 -5.09 -1.17
CA THR A 130 36.15 -5.16 -1.54
C THR A 130 35.63 -3.85 -2.16
N GLN A 131 36.42 -3.17 -2.99
CA GLN A 131 36.03 -1.97 -3.73
C GLN A 131 36.58 -2.01 -5.16
N ASP A 132 36.37 -3.12 -5.86
CA ASP A 132 36.37 -3.11 -7.33
C ASP A 132 34.93 -2.90 -7.81
N VAL A 133 34.47 -1.66 -7.75
CA VAL A 133 33.34 -1.24 -8.60
C VAL A 133 33.96 -1.06 -9.99
N GLY A 134 33.83 -2.07 -10.85
CA GLY A 134 34.24 -2.00 -12.25
C GLY A 134 33.40 -0.96 -12.97
N LEU A 135 33.93 0.26 -13.11
CA LEU A 135 33.26 1.40 -13.74
C LEU A 135 33.45 1.33 -15.26
N ILE A 136 32.45 0.82 -15.97
CA ILE A 136 32.39 0.87 -17.42
C ILE A 136 31.53 2.07 -17.81
N ILE A 137 32.14 3.18 -18.22
CA ILE A 137 31.42 4.19 -18.99
C ILE A 137 31.49 3.73 -20.44
N PRO A 138 30.37 3.46 -21.15
CA PRO A 138 30.43 3.10 -22.56
C PRO A 138 31.04 4.21 -23.41
N ASP A 139 31.93 3.86 -24.34
CA ASP A 139 32.60 4.80 -25.25
C ASP A 139 31.58 5.41 -26.23
N ALA A 140 31.30 6.70 -26.06
CA ALA A 140 30.31 7.43 -26.82
C ALA A 140 30.98 8.25 -27.94
N LYS A 141 31.27 7.62 -29.09
CA LYS A 141 31.98 8.26 -30.22
C LYS A 141 31.25 9.49 -30.80
N ILE A 142 31.46 10.68 -30.24
CA ILE A 142 31.04 11.98 -30.79
C ILE A 142 32.12 13.04 -30.51
N GLU A 143 32.65 13.67 -31.56
CA GLU A 143 33.78 14.62 -31.49
C GLU A 143 33.56 15.81 -30.53
N ASP A 144 32.33 16.30 -30.40
CA ASP A 144 31.99 17.47 -29.56
C ASP A 144 31.88 17.15 -28.05
N VAL A 145 31.60 15.89 -27.69
CA VAL A 145 31.23 15.47 -26.32
C VAL A 145 32.33 14.64 -25.65
N GLU A 146 33.06 13.87 -26.44
CA GLU A 146 34.13 12.97 -26.01
C GLU A 146 35.22 13.65 -25.14
N PRO A 147 35.65 14.90 -25.41
CA PRO A 147 36.69 15.54 -24.60
C PRO A 147 36.26 15.75 -23.13
N VAL A 148 35.00 16.15 -22.92
CA VAL A 148 34.45 16.39 -21.57
C VAL A 148 34.30 15.06 -20.84
N LEU A 149 33.78 14.03 -21.52
CA LEU A 149 33.62 12.69 -20.94
C LEU A 149 34.97 12.07 -20.56
N CYS A 150 35.98 12.16 -21.44
CA CYS A 150 37.33 11.68 -21.16
C CYS A 150 37.94 12.38 -19.94
N GLU A 151 37.81 13.71 -19.84
CA GLU A 151 38.33 14.48 -18.71
C GLU A 151 37.65 14.08 -17.40
N VAL A 152 36.32 13.98 -17.37
CA VAL A 152 35.59 13.54 -16.17
C VAL A 152 35.97 12.12 -15.79
N ARG A 153 36.04 11.19 -16.75
CA ARG A 153 36.46 9.80 -16.53
C ARG A 153 37.86 9.74 -15.92
N ASN A 154 38.81 10.50 -16.45
CA ASN A 154 40.18 10.56 -15.91
C ASN A 154 40.19 11.06 -14.46
N ARG A 155 39.47 12.14 -14.14
CA ARG A 155 39.38 12.65 -12.77
C ARG A 155 38.77 11.63 -11.81
N LEU A 156 37.74 10.91 -12.25
CA LEU A 156 37.08 9.85 -11.47
C LEU A 156 38.03 8.70 -11.15
N THR A 157 38.80 8.23 -12.13
CA THR A 157 39.79 7.16 -11.92
C THR A 157 40.88 7.55 -10.91
N VAL A 158 41.22 8.83 -10.84
CA VAL A 158 42.15 9.36 -9.83
C VAL A 158 41.47 9.42 -8.46
N LEU A 159 40.24 9.93 -8.38
CA LEU A 159 39.48 10.05 -7.13
C LEU A 159 39.27 8.73 -6.42
N ASN A 160 38.96 7.66 -7.17
CA ASN A 160 38.76 6.32 -6.59
C ASN A 160 40.01 5.76 -5.89
N LYS A 161 41.19 6.30 -6.17
CA LYS A 161 42.46 5.93 -5.51
C LYS A 161 42.76 6.79 -4.28
N LEU A 162 41.85 7.67 -3.90
CA LEU A 162 41.99 8.59 -2.77
C LEU A 162 41.03 8.21 -1.65
N LYS A 163 41.41 8.51 -0.42
CA LYS A 163 40.52 8.67 0.73
C LYS A 163 40.28 10.15 0.96
N TRP A 164 39.14 10.51 1.52
CA TRP A 164 38.80 11.88 1.81
C TRP A 164 38.44 12.08 3.29
N ALA A 165 38.65 13.30 3.79
CA ALA A 165 38.24 13.74 5.11
C ALA A 165 37.75 15.19 5.08
N LEU A 166 36.82 15.54 5.96
CA LEU A 166 36.30 16.89 6.07
C LEU A 166 37.28 17.77 6.88
N LYS A 167 37.86 18.80 6.26
CA LYS A 167 38.76 19.75 6.93
C LYS A 167 38.03 20.98 7.46
N ASP A 168 37.07 21.49 6.71
CA ASP A 168 36.37 22.75 7.02
C ASP A 168 34.87 22.61 6.76
N LYS A 169 34.08 22.71 7.84
CA LYS A 169 32.62 22.53 7.81
C LYS A 169 31.93 23.65 7.02
N ASP A 170 32.38 24.91 7.14
CA ASP A 170 31.73 26.05 6.48
C ASP A 170 32.06 26.12 5.00
N ASN A 171 33.26 25.71 4.61
CA ASN A 171 33.60 25.53 3.20
C ASN A 171 32.84 24.35 2.56
N PHE A 172 32.57 23.28 3.32
CA PHE A 172 31.77 22.16 2.82
C PHE A 172 30.30 22.51 2.60
N LYS A 173 29.71 23.41 3.40
CA LYS A 173 28.37 23.95 3.11
C LYS A 173 28.30 24.61 1.73
N LYS A 174 29.39 25.21 1.24
CA LYS A 174 29.46 25.78 -0.11
C LYS A 174 29.35 24.71 -1.19
N LEU A 175 29.89 23.50 -0.94
CA LEU A 175 29.70 22.36 -1.83
C LEU A 175 28.22 21.99 -1.90
N ILE A 176 27.57 21.80 -0.76
CA ILE A 176 26.14 21.45 -0.70
C ILE A 176 25.28 22.52 -1.42
N ALA A 177 25.59 23.80 -1.22
CA ALA A 177 24.89 24.90 -1.90
C ALA A 177 25.07 24.85 -3.43
N ASP A 178 26.30 24.64 -3.92
CA ASP A 178 26.57 24.49 -5.35
C ASP A 178 25.86 23.25 -5.93
N LEU A 179 25.89 22.11 -5.23
CA LEU A 179 25.19 20.88 -5.65
C LEU A 179 23.67 21.08 -5.71
N ARG A 180 23.09 21.80 -4.75
CA ARG A 180 21.67 22.15 -4.76
C ARG A 180 21.31 23.00 -5.97
N SER A 181 22.11 24.03 -6.25
CA SER A 181 21.93 24.91 -7.42
C SER A 181 21.95 24.13 -8.74
N HIS A 182 22.86 23.16 -8.88
CA HIS A 182 22.91 22.25 -10.03
C HIS A 182 21.66 21.37 -10.10
N SER A 183 21.23 20.79 -8.98
CA SER A 183 20.01 19.95 -8.93
C SER A 183 18.75 20.72 -9.31
N GLU A 184 18.61 21.97 -8.84
CA GLU A 184 17.49 22.84 -9.20
C GLU A 184 17.50 23.17 -10.70
N SER A 185 18.68 23.42 -11.25
CA SER A 185 18.86 23.64 -12.69
C SER A 185 18.42 22.40 -13.51
N LEU A 186 18.74 21.18 -13.05
CA LEU A 186 18.25 19.93 -13.68
C LEU A 186 16.72 19.80 -13.59
N TYR A 187 16.13 20.15 -12.46
CA TYR A 187 14.67 20.12 -12.27
C TYR A 187 13.95 21.09 -13.20
N ARG A 188 14.45 22.32 -13.36
CA ARG A 188 13.89 23.32 -14.29
C ARG A 188 13.91 22.87 -15.76
N LEU A 189 14.79 21.93 -16.11
CA LEU A 189 14.91 21.37 -17.45
C LEU A 189 13.99 20.16 -17.69
N CYS A 190 13.29 19.67 -16.65
CA CYS A 190 12.32 18.60 -16.76
C CYS A 190 10.94 19.11 -17.24
N PRO A 191 10.07 18.24 -17.78
CA PRO A 191 8.68 18.59 -18.02
C PRO A 191 7.91 18.70 -16.69
N GLU A 192 6.83 19.48 -16.67
CA GLU A 192 6.06 19.76 -15.44
C GLU A 192 5.46 18.51 -14.79
N ASN A 193 5.09 17.52 -15.60
CA ASN A 193 4.56 16.25 -15.10
C ASN A 193 5.61 15.34 -14.45
N ALA A 194 6.90 15.68 -14.49
CA ALA A 194 7.97 14.85 -13.92
C ALA A 194 8.14 14.99 -12.41
N PHE A 195 7.74 16.13 -11.85
CA PHE A 195 8.13 16.49 -10.49
C PHE A 195 7.59 15.54 -9.43
N GLU A 196 6.37 15.05 -9.63
CA GLU A 196 5.69 14.28 -8.61
C GLU A 196 6.24 12.85 -8.49
N SER A 197 6.46 12.15 -9.60
CA SER A 197 7.19 10.86 -9.61
C SER A 197 8.60 10.99 -9.05
N MET A 198 9.33 12.06 -9.39
CA MET A 198 10.66 12.32 -8.82
C MET A 198 10.60 12.54 -7.31
N ASN A 199 9.64 13.32 -6.80
CA ASN A 199 9.51 13.61 -5.37
C ASN A 199 9.15 12.36 -4.55
N ILE A 200 8.31 11.48 -5.09
CA ILE A 200 7.96 10.21 -4.44
C ILE A 200 9.16 9.27 -4.43
N TYR A 201 9.87 9.13 -5.55
CA TYR A 201 11.08 8.31 -5.60
C TYR A 201 12.15 8.83 -4.63
N LEU A 202 12.38 10.15 -4.60
CA LEU A 202 13.28 10.80 -3.64
C LEU A 202 12.93 10.40 -2.21
N THR A 203 11.64 10.49 -1.86
CA THR A 203 11.14 10.13 -0.52
C THR A 203 11.41 8.67 -0.20
N MET A 204 11.09 7.78 -1.14
CA MET A 204 11.33 6.34 -1.00
C MET A 204 12.82 6.01 -0.82
N GLU A 205 13.69 6.58 -1.63
CA GLU A 205 15.13 6.34 -1.61
C GLU A 205 15.77 6.85 -0.32
N CYS A 206 15.44 8.07 0.11
CA CYS A 206 15.94 8.65 1.36
C CYS A 206 15.53 7.85 2.60
N LEU A 207 14.30 7.30 2.61
CA LEU A 207 13.75 6.60 3.78
C LEU A 207 14.05 5.09 3.79
N ALA A 208 14.50 4.51 2.67
CA ALA A 208 14.67 3.07 2.53
C ALA A 208 15.62 2.43 3.54
N ARG A 209 16.69 3.13 3.93
CA ARG A 209 17.75 2.59 4.81
C ARG A 209 17.73 3.17 6.22
N GLN A 210 16.88 4.16 6.48
CA GLN A 210 16.84 4.85 7.78
C GLN A 210 15.70 4.29 8.63
N GLU A 211 16.08 3.59 9.71
CA GLU A 211 15.13 3.01 10.67
C GLU A 211 15.19 3.69 12.05
N SER A 212 16.26 4.43 12.36
CA SER A 212 16.37 5.14 13.64
C SER A 212 15.32 6.25 13.75
N PRO A 213 14.46 6.27 14.78
CA PRO A 213 13.49 7.35 14.99
C PRO A 213 14.14 8.74 15.08
N ASP A 214 15.33 8.84 15.68
CA ASP A 214 16.07 10.10 15.79
C ASP A 214 16.65 10.52 14.45
N GLY A 215 17.18 9.56 13.67
CA GLY A 215 17.64 9.82 12.30
C GLY A 215 16.50 10.28 11.37
N LEU A 216 15.30 9.74 11.54
CA LEU A 216 14.11 10.11 10.77
C LEU A 216 13.58 11.50 11.16
N LYS A 217 13.50 11.81 12.47
CA LYS A 217 13.16 13.16 12.94
C LYS A 217 14.15 14.19 12.42
N TRP A 218 15.44 13.85 12.45
CA TRP A 218 16.48 14.73 11.94
C TRP A 218 16.32 14.98 10.43
N THR A 219 16.05 13.93 9.65
CA THR A 219 15.74 14.03 8.21
C THR A 219 14.53 14.93 7.96
N SER A 220 13.49 14.82 8.79
CA SER A 220 12.30 15.68 8.74
C SER A 220 12.63 17.14 8.99
N THR A 221 13.40 17.44 10.05
CA THR A 221 13.83 18.80 10.40
C THR A 221 14.64 19.43 9.26
N LEU A 222 15.64 18.71 8.75
CA LEU A 222 16.47 19.19 7.66
C LEU A 222 15.67 19.47 6.39
N ALA A 223 14.81 18.54 5.98
CA ALA A 223 13.96 18.73 4.81
C ALA A 223 13.00 19.93 5.00
N THR A 224 12.47 20.13 6.20
CA THR A 224 11.64 21.31 6.53
C THR A 224 12.44 22.62 6.43
N GLU A 225 13.69 22.62 6.87
CA GLU A 225 14.58 23.78 6.74
C GLU A 225 14.89 24.10 5.28
N HIS A 226 15.19 23.09 4.46
CA HIS A 226 15.41 23.29 3.01
C HIS A 226 14.16 23.80 2.30
N ALA A 227 12.97 23.27 2.63
CA ALA A 227 11.71 23.78 2.10
C ALA A 227 11.46 25.27 2.44
N LYS A 228 11.97 25.75 3.59
CA LYS A 228 11.87 27.16 4.01
C LYS A 228 12.89 28.07 3.32
N ILE A 229 14.10 27.57 3.05
CA ILE A 229 15.15 28.32 2.34
C ILE A 229 14.71 28.52 0.88
N ASP A 230 14.16 27.46 0.29
CA ASP A 230 13.91 27.36 -1.14
C ASP A 230 12.44 27.71 -1.47
N LYS A 231 11.89 28.81 -0.94
CA LYS A 231 10.45 29.15 -1.04
C LYS A 231 9.89 29.15 -2.47
N GLU A 232 10.72 29.53 -3.44
CA GLU A 232 10.39 29.64 -4.87
C GLU A 232 10.92 28.45 -5.71
N SER A 233 11.62 27.49 -5.10
CA SER A 233 12.20 26.36 -5.81
C SER A 233 11.18 25.28 -6.14
N LEU A 234 11.33 24.66 -7.30
CA LEU A 234 10.53 23.51 -7.74
C LEU A 234 10.77 22.26 -6.88
N VAL A 235 11.92 22.18 -6.18
CA VAL A 235 12.28 21.04 -5.31
C VAL A 235 11.62 21.13 -3.94
N ARG A 236 11.06 22.30 -3.58
CA ARG A 236 10.41 22.55 -2.28
C ARG A 236 9.34 21.52 -1.95
N GLN A 237 8.49 21.16 -2.91
CA GLN A 237 7.43 20.17 -2.71
C GLN A 237 8.00 18.79 -2.38
N GLY A 238 9.15 18.43 -2.97
CA GLY A 238 9.87 17.20 -2.65
C GLY A 238 10.39 17.18 -1.21
N TYR A 239 10.92 18.32 -0.73
CA TYR A 239 11.35 18.44 0.67
C TYR A 239 10.17 18.40 1.66
N GLU A 240 9.05 19.08 1.36
CA GLU A 240 7.85 19.03 2.20
C GLU A 240 7.27 17.61 2.29
N LEU A 241 7.27 16.87 1.17
CA LEU A 241 6.85 15.47 1.10
C LEU A 241 7.79 14.54 1.89
N LEU A 242 9.10 14.71 1.74
CA LEU A 242 10.11 13.98 2.49
C LEU A 242 9.96 14.23 4.00
N ALA A 243 9.78 15.48 4.41
CA ALA A 243 9.68 15.85 5.82
C ALA A 243 8.46 15.22 6.50
N SER A 244 7.30 15.35 5.86
CA SER A 244 6.04 14.80 6.37
C SER A 244 6.06 13.27 6.40
N THR A 245 6.62 12.61 5.39
CA THR A 245 6.73 11.13 5.35
C THR A 245 7.78 10.61 6.34
N ALA A 246 8.90 11.31 6.51
CA ALA A 246 9.91 10.99 7.53
C ALA A 246 9.33 11.10 8.95
N THR A 247 8.49 12.11 9.19
CA THR A 247 7.77 12.28 10.47
C THR A 247 6.82 11.11 10.73
N LEU A 248 6.07 10.67 9.71
CA LEU A 248 5.21 9.50 9.81
C LEU A 248 6.04 8.24 10.10
N LYS A 249 7.12 7.97 9.34
CA LYS A 249 8.01 6.83 9.58
C LYS A 249 8.61 6.84 11.00
N ALA A 250 9.00 8.01 11.50
CA ALA A 250 9.50 8.15 12.86
C ALA A 250 8.44 7.77 13.91
N SER A 251 7.17 8.14 13.67
CA SER A 251 6.04 7.75 14.51
C SER A 251 5.81 6.25 14.48
N VAL A 252 5.78 5.64 13.28
CA VAL A 252 5.66 4.20 13.08
C VAL A 252 6.75 3.45 13.86
N ASN A 253 8.02 3.83 13.68
CA ASN A 253 9.14 3.16 14.33
C ASN A 253 9.15 3.35 15.85
N LYS A 254 8.75 4.52 16.35
CA LYS A 254 8.61 4.78 17.79
C LYS A 254 7.55 3.89 18.44
N ASN A 255 6.44 3.61 17.74
CA ASN A 255 5.34 2.84 18.29
C ASN A 255 5.44 1.32 18.01
N ARG A 256 6.36 0.90 17.13
CA ARG A 256 6.58 -0.51 16.75
C ARG A 256 6.96 -1.43 17.93
N GLU A 257 7.77 -0.93 18.87
CA GLU A 257 8.31 -1.71 20.00
C GLU A 257 7.51 -1.57 21.30
N ARG A 258 6.41 -0.80 21.32
CA ARG A 258 5.54 -0.66 22.49
C ARG A 258 4.73 -1.95 22.70
N LYS A 259 5.40 -3.02 23.13
CA LYS A 259 4.78 -4.32 23.44
C LYS A 259 4.00 -4.35 24.75
N GLU A 260 4.09 -3.32 25.57
CA GLU A 260 3.34 -3.26 26.83
C GLU A 260 2.83 -1.85 27.06
N VAL A 261 1.51 -1.67 26.97
CA VAL A 261 0.88 -0.52 27.60
C VAL A 261 0.80 -0.87 29.08
N ASN A 262 1.63 -0.17 29.86
CA ASN A 262 1.37 0.11 31.26
C ASN A 262 -0.10 0.53 31.37
N GLU A 263 -0.96 -0.29 31.99
CA GLU A 263 -2.38 0.05 32.25
C GLU A 263 -2.53 1.36 33.06
N ARG A 264 -1.42 1.90 33.57
CA ARG A 264 -1.31 3.10 34.40
C ARG A 264 -1.37 4.45 33.66
N SER A 265 -1.36 4.49 32.32
CA SER A 265 -1.68 5.73 31.58
C SER A 265 -3.13 5.78 31.10
N LEU A 266 -3.98 4.87 31.59
CA LEU A 266 -5.40 5.15 31.65
C LEU A 266 -5.57 6.27 32.68
N THR A 267 -5.60 7.52 32.22
CA THR A 267 -6.44 8.48 32.91
C THR A 267 -7.84 7.89 32.89
N SER A 268 -8.21 7.19 33.97
CA SER A 268 -9.53 7.28 34.55
C SER A 268 -9.74 8.74 34.91
N ILE A 269 -9.95 9.54 33.87
CA ILE A 269 -10.54 10.84 34.00
C ILE A 269 -11.98 10.52 34.39
N ASP A 270 -12.30 10.72 35.66
CA ASP A 270 -13.68 10.89 36.14
C ASP A 270 -14.26 12.17 35.52
N GLU A 271 -14.40 12.28 34.20
CA GLU A 271 -14.93 13.50 33.57
C GLU A 271 -15.83 13.14 32.39
N ILE A 272 -17.10 13.52 32.54
CA ILE A 272 -18.10 13.81 31.50
C ILE A 272 -17.89 13.00 30.22
N LYS A 273 -18.65 11.90 30.02
CA LYS A 273 -18.78 11.30 28.69
C LYS A 273 -19.22 12.42 27.73
N PRO A 274 -18.37 12.90 26.80
CA PRO A 274 -18.81 13.87 25.81
C PRO A 274 -20.01 13.26 25.08
N GLU A 275 -21.11 14.00 25.01
CA GLU A 275 -22.38 13.50 24.48
C GLU A 275 -22.22 13.27 22.96
N MET A 276 -21.91 12.04 22.57
CA MET A 276 -21.80 11.65 21.17
C MET A 276 -23.18 11.33 20.61
N ARG A 277 -23.69 12.17 19.71
CA ARG A 277 -24.99 11.96 19.07
C ARG A 277 -24.79 11.41 17.67
N TYR A 278 -25.07 10.12 17.49
CA TYR A 278 -25.00 9.48 16.17
C TYR A 278 -26.06 10.04 15.22
N LEU A 279 -25.63 10.43 14.02
CA LEU A 279 -26.47 10.99 12.96
C LEU A 279 -26.77 9.96 11.85
N GLY A 280 -26.05 8.83 11.86
CA GLY A 280 -26.18 7.71 10.93
C GLY A 280 -25.16 7.75 9.78
N LYS A 281 -25.00 6.62 9.08
CA LYS A 281 -24.01 6.42 8.00
C LYS A 281 -22.57 6.80 8.41
N GLY A 282 -22.19 6.45 9.64
CA GLY A 282 -20.87 6.75 10.18
C GLY A 282 -20.66 8.21 10.58
N LEU A 283 -21.68 9.07 10.58
CA LEU A 283 -21.57 10.45 11.07
C LEU A 283 -22.05 10.56 12.52
N ALA A 284 -21.36 11.37 13.32
CA ALA A 284 -21.77 11.74 14.67
C ALA A 284 -21.48 13.22 14.95
N LEU A 285 -22.25 13.79 15.88
CA LEU A 285 -21.93 15.07 16.49
C LEU A 285 -21.09 14.81 17.75
N PHE A 286 -19.92 15.45 17.82
CA PHE A 286 -18.97 15.37 18.92
C PHE A 286 -18.41 16.77 19.18
N GLU A 287 -18.60 17.30 20.39
CA GLU A 287 -18.13 18.65 20.78
C GLU A 287 -18.52 19.75 19.76
N GLU A 288 -19.80 19.76 19.36
CA GLU A 288 -20.37 20.69 18.36
C GLU A 288 -19.81 20.54 16.92
N GLN A 289 -18.85 19.63 16.69
CA GLN A 289 -18.30 19.31 15.37
C GLN A 289 -18.89 18.01 14.82
N VAL A 290 -19.10 17.96 13.51
CA VAL A 290 -19.50 16.72 12.84
C VAL A 290 -18.25 15.93 12.49
N VAL A 291 -18.20 14.70 12.98
CA VAL A 291 -17.09 13.77 12.77
C VAL A 291 -17.56 12.53 12.02
N TYR A 292 -16.62 11.90 11.31
CA TYR A 292 -16.81 10.56 10.81
C TYR A 292 -16.30 9.55 11.84
N VAL A 293 -17.10 8.52 12.13
CA VAL A 293 -16.84 7.52 13.17
C VAL A 293 -16.67 6.16 12.50
N GLU A 294 -15.48 5.59 12.65
CA GLU A 294 -15.20 4.20 12.29
C GLU A 294 -15.22 3.34 13.55
N MET A 295 -16.18 2.41 13.63
CA MET A 295 -16.25 1.42 14.71
C MET A 295 -15.39 0.21 14.37
N ARG A 296 -14.45 -0.15 15.26
CA ARG A 296 -13.58 -1.31 15.12
C ARG A 296 -13.90 -2.35 16.19
N ASP A 297 -14.19 -3.58 15.76
CA ASP A 297 -14.40 -4.73 16.63
C ASP A 297 -13.04 -5.32 17.03
N TYR A 298 -12.75 -5.38 18.34
CA TYR A 298 -11.56 -6.05 18.87
C TYR A 298 -11.89 -7.34 19.61
N ARG A 299 -13.11 -7.87 19.49
CA ARG A 299 -13.47 -9.15 20.10
C ARG A 299 -12.87 -10.30 19.30
N GLY A 300 -12.35 -11.30 20.00
CA GLY A 300 -11.79 -12.52 19.43
C GLY A 300 -12.84 -13.43 18.78
N PRO A 301 -12.43 -14.61 18.31
CA PRO A 301 -13.35 -15.61 17.81
C PRO A 301 -14.39 -15.97 18.90
N PRO A 302 -15.62 -16.33 18.51
CA PRO A 302 -16.63 -16.72 19.48
C PRO A 302 -16.20 -17.97 20.24
N LEU A 303 -16.33 -17.94 21.57
CA LEU A 303 -16.05 -19.10 22.40
C LEU A 303 -17.04 -20.23 22.09
N ASP A 304 -16.59 -21.45 22.38
CA ASP A 304 -17.47 -22.61 22.40
C ASP A 304 -18.62 -22.38 23.37
N PHE A 305 -19.80 -22.89 22.99
CA PHE A 305 -20.97 -22.83 23.85
C PHE A 305 -20.65 -23.48 25.21
N THR A 306 -21.04 -22.80 26.30
CA THR A 306 -20.97 -23.37 27.64
C THR A 306 -21.82 -24.63 27.72
N GLN A 307 -21.59 -25.47 28.73
CA GLN A 307 -22.35 -26.71 28.90
C GLN A 307 -23.87 -26.44 29.02
N GLU A 308 -24.24 -25.34 29.67
CA GLU A 308 -25.61 -24.85 29.78
C GLU A 308 -26.18 -24.38 28.43
N GLN A 309 -25.42 -23.59 27.65
CA GLN A 309 -25.84 -23.16 26.31
C GLN A 309 -26.00 -24.37 25.36
N LYS A 310 -25.12 -25.36 25.45
CA LYS A 310 -25.22 -26.63 24.71
C LYS A 310 -26.48 -27.40 25.10
N GLN A 311 -26.83 -27.44 26.39
CA GLN A 311 -28.07 -28.06 26.88
C GLN A 311 -29.31 -27.31 26.41
N ARG A 312 -29.33 -25.98 26.48
CA ARG A 312 -30.42 -25.13 25.95
C ARG A 312 -30.61 -25.34 24.43
N LEU A 313 -29.53 -25.34 23.65
CA LEU A 313 -29.58 -25.66 22.21
C LEU A 313 -30.11 -27.08 21.94
N LYS A 314 -29.75 -28.06 22.77
CA LYS A 314 -30.26 -29.43 22.67
C LYS A 314 -31.75 -29.49 23.00
N HIS A 315 -32.20 -28.74 24.01
CA HIS A 315 -33.62 -28.60 24.36
C HIS A 315 -34.42 -27.94 23.24
N ARG A 316 -33.93 -26.83 22.70
CA ARG A 316 -34.54 -26.14 21.56
C ARG A 316 -34.63 -27.01 20.31
N ARG A 317 -33.56 -27.73 19.96
CA ARG A 317 -33.58 -28.70 18.83
C ARG A 317 -34.54 -29.87 19.05
N LYS A 318 -34.73 -30.32 20.30
CA LYS A 318 -35.73 -31.33 20.65
C LYS A 318 -37.15 -30.76 20.54
N ARG A 319 -37.38 -29.54 21.02
CA ARG A 319 -38.65 -28.81 20.91
C ARG A 319 -39.02 -28.55 19.45
N GLU A 320 -38.10 -28.07 18.62
CA GLU A 320 -38.30 -27.88 17.18
C GLU A 320 -38.62 -29.21 16.46
N ARG A 321 -37.93 -30.32 16.82
CA ARG A 321 -38.25 -31.66 16.30
C ARG A 321 -39.64 -32.15 16.75
N PHE A 322 -40.00 -31.92 17.99
CA PHE A 322 -41.31 -32.29 18.52
C PHE A 322 -42.43 -31.48 17.86
N LEU A 323 -42.27 -30.16 17.75
CA LEU A 323 -43.21 -29.28 17.06
C LEU A 323 -43.33 -29.60 15.57
N SER A 324 -42.23 -29.96 14.89
CA SER A 324 -42.28 -30.38 13.48
C SER A 324 -42.93 -31.75 13.28
N SER A 325 -42.94 -32.62 14.30
CA SER A 325 -43.63 -33.92 14.25
C SER A 325 -45.15 -33.87 14.50
N LEU A 326 -45.68 -32.72 14.93
CA LEU A 326 -47.11 -32.57 15.22
C LEU A 326 -47.94 -32.21 13.96
N PRO A 327 -49.15 -32.79 13.78
CA PRO A 327 -50.08 -32.40 12.72
C PRO A 327 -50.49 -30.92 12.81
N SER A 328 -50.69 -30.26 11.67
CA SER A 328 -50.92 -28.82 11.55
C SER A 328 -52.03 -28.26 12.45
N HIS A 329 -53.10 -29.05 12.70
CA HIS A 329 -54.21 -28.63 13.55
C HIS A 329 -53.87 -28.57 15.06
N ARG A 330 -52.95 -29.41 15.56
CA ARG A 330 -52.49 -29.38 16.97
C ARG A 330 -51.46 -28.28 17.26
N LYS A 331 -50.80 -27.71 16.23
CA LYS A 331 -49.86 -26.60 16.41
C LYS A 331 -50.55 -25.32 16.87
N LEU A 332 -51.79 -25.07 16.42
CA LEU A 332 -52.57 -23.90 16.81
C LEU A 332 -53.04 -23.99 18.28
N GLU A 333 -53.50 -25.16 18.72
CA GLU A 333 -53.95 -25.37 20.11
C GLU A 333 -52.81 -25.23 21.13
N LEU A 334 -51.60 -25.71 20.82
CA LEU A 334 -50.44 -25.57 21.70
C LEU A 334 -49.94 -24.12 21.82
N SER A 335 -50.15 -23.29 20.80
CA SER A 335 -49.76 -21.87 20.83
C SER A 335 -50.66 -20.99 21.71
N GLN A 336 -51.83 -21.51 22.11
CA GLN A 336 -52.80 -20.82 22.98
C GLN A 336 -52.72 -21.28 24.45
N MET A 337 -52.04 -22.40 24.73
CA MET A 337 -51.75 -22.87 26.09
C MET A 337 -50.46 -22.23 26.60
N GLY A 338 -50.57 -21.28 27.54
CA GLY A 338 -49.45 -20.50 28.09
C GLY A 338 -48.37 -21.31 28.84
N GLU A 339 -48.50 -22.63 28.97
CA GLU A 339 -47.57 -23.50 29.71
C GLU A 339 -46.27 -23.85 28.96
N TYR A 340 -46.12 -23.50 27.67
CA TYR A 340 -44.89 -23.71 26.88
C TYR A 340 -44.25 -22.42 26.37
N SER A 341 -44.56 -21.29 27.00
CA SER A 341 -43.97 -19.97 26.71
C SER A 341 -43.09 -19.51 27.88
N SER A 342 -42.04 -20.25 28.20
CA SER A 342 -40.94 -19.67 28.99
C SER A 342 -40.24 -18.64 28.11
N SER A 343 -40.27 -17.36 28.50
CA SER A 343 -39.59 -16.28 27.78
C SER A 343 -38.08 -16.51 27.63
N ASP A 344 -37.50 -17.31 28.52
CA ASP A 344 -36.06 -17.57 28.57
C ASP A 344 -35.56 -18.51 27.45
N ASP A 345 -36.46 -19.28 26.82
CA ASP A 345 -36.12 -20.22 25.73
C ASP A 345 -36.06 -19.55 24.35
N ASP A 346 -36.64 -18.35 24.21
CA ASP A 346 -36.70 -17.60 22.94
C ASP A 346 -35.61 -16.52 22.82
N GLU A 347 -34.83 -16.27 23.87
CA GLU A 347 -33.66 -15.40 23.78
C GLU A 347 -32.60 -16.00 22.83
N PRO A 348 -32.03 -15.19 21.91
CA PRO A 348 -30.98 -15.67 21.01
C PRO A 348 -29.76 -16.10 21.83
N ILE A 349 -29.40 -17.39 21.75
CA ILE A 349 -28.17 -17.91 22.35
C ILE A 349 -26.99 -17.38 21.55
N GLU A 350 -26.51 -16.19 21.92
CA GLU A 350 -25.35 -15.57 21.30
C GLU A 350 -24.05 -16.19 21.83
N ARG A 351 -23.10 -16.41 20.93
CA ARG A 351 -21.76 -16.86 21.33
C ARG A 351 -21.02 -15.67 21.92
N VAL A 352 -20.54 -15.81 23.15
CA VAL A 352 -19.72 -14.78 23.79
C VAL A 352 -18.41 -14.65 23.01
N ARG A 353 -18.12 -13.44 22.53
CA ARG A 353 -16.84 -13.09 21.91
C ARG A 353 -16.04 -12.27 22.92
N PRO A 354 -15.01 -12.84 23.57
CA PRO A 354 -14.20 -12.11 24.54
C PRO A 354 -13.38 -11.03 23.83
N ALA A 355 -13.03 -9.96 24.55
CA ALA A 355 -12.10 -8.96 24.04
C ALA A 355 -10.74 -9.61 23.75
N ASP A 356 -10.17 -9.36 22.57
CA ASP A 356 -8.81 -9.78 22.22
C ASP A 356 -7.83 -8.63 22.53
N PRO A 357 -6.94 -8.78 23.52
CA PRO A 357 -5.97 -7.76 23.89
C PRO A 357 -5.03 -7.40 22.74
N LYS A 358 -4.71 -8.33 21.85
CA LYS A 358 -3.80 -8.09 20.72
C LYS A 358 -4.47 -7.20 19.68
N LEU A 359 -5.74 -7.47 19.31
CA LEU A 359 -6.49 -6.61 18.40
C LEU A 359 -6.69 -5.22 18.99
N ARG A 360 -7.03 -5.12 20.28
CA ARG A 360 -7.17 -3.84 20.97
C ARG A 360 -5.85 -3.05 20.96
N ALA A 361 -4.72 -3.71 21.21
CA ALA A 361 -3.39 -3.09 21.13
C ALA A 361 -3.05 -2.62 19.71
N LEU A 362 -3.40 -3.38 18.67
CA LEU A 362 -3.20 -2.97 17.27
C LEU A 362 -4.00 -1.71 16.92
N ILE A 363 -5.26 -1.62 17.36
CA ILE A 363 -6.09 -0.43 17.15
C ILE A 363 -5.47 0.78 17.85
N ARG A 364 -5.00 0.61 19.08
CA ARG A 364 -4.31 1.67 19.83
C ARG A 364 -3.01 2.10 19.15
N ASN A 365 -2.21 1.16 18.66
CA ASN A 365 -0.98 1.46 17.93
C ASN A 365 -1.27 2.26 16.65
N PHE A 366 -2.33 1.90 15.91
CA PHE A 366 -2.79 2.69 14.76
C PHE A 366 -3.15 4.13 15.19
N PHE A 367 -3.95 4.29 16.24
CA PHE A 367 -4.29 5.62 16.78
C PHE A 367 -3.04 6.40 17.17
N ASP A 368 -2.16 5.82 17.98
CA ASP A 368 -0.93 6.47 18.48
C ASP A 368 0.02 6.88 17.36
N THR A 369 0.02 6.12 16.25
CA THR A 369 0.88 6.36 15.08
C THR A 369 0.36 7.50 14.21
N PHE A 370 -0.95 7.54 13.96
CA PHE A 370 -1.59 8.46 13.03
C PHE A 370 -2.30 9.65 13.69
N GLN A 371 -2.34 9.74 15.01
CA GLN A 371 -2.85 10.92 15.71
C GLN A 371 -1.95 12.14 15.45
N GLY A 372 -2.57 13.32 15.37
CA GLY A 372 -1.89 14.59 15.13
C GLY A 372 -2.21 15.20 13.77
N ALA A 373 -1.97 16.51 13.64
CA ALA A 373 -2.33 17.26 12.46
C ALA A 373 -1.51 16.83 11.24
N ASN A 374 -2.18 16.56 10.11
CA ASN A 374 -1.58 16.22 8.81
C ASN A 374 -0.82 14.88 8.74
N MET A 375 -0.89 14.03 9.77
CA MET A 375 -0.21 12.71 9.75
C MET A 375 -0.76 11.79 8.65
N MET A 376 -2.04 11.93 8.31
CA MET A 376 -2.69 11.14 7.26
C MET A 376 -2.77 11.83 5.89
N LYS A 377 -2.32 13.09 5.79
CA LYS A 377 -2.50 13.94 4.61
C LYS A 377 -1.95 13.30 3.33
N ASN A 378 -0.73 12.78 3.39
CA ASN A 378 -0.01 12.22 2.24
C ASN A 378 -0.54 10.84 1.81
N VAL A 379 -1.14 10.09 2.73
CA VAL A 379 -1.76 8.80 2.46
C VAL A 379 -3.24 8.95 2.12
N TYR A 380 -3.68 10.18 1.84
CA TYR A 380 -5.07 10.56 1.53
C TYR A 380 -6.08 10.04 2.57
N GLY A 381 -5.66 9.92 3.83
CA GLY A 381 -6.56 9.60 4.94
C GLY A 381 -7.18 10.86 5.55
N LEU A 382 -8.16 10.66 6.43
CA LEU A 382 -8.75 11.72 7.23
C LEU A 382 -7.94 11.88 8.52
N ASP A 383 -7.80 13.11 8.99
CA ASP A 383 -7.12 13.37 10.26
C ASP A 383 -7.91 12.78 11.43
N ILE A 384 -7.19 12.07 12.30
CA ILE A 384 -7.77 11.48 13.51
C ILE A 384 -7.87 12.57 14.59
N ILE A 385 -9.07 12.73 15.15
CA ILE A 385 -9.36 13.67 16.24
C ILE A 385 -9.25 12.97 17.59
N GLY A 386 -9.75 11.75 17.70
CA GLY A 386 -9.86 11.05 18.97
C GLY A 386 -10.23 9.59 18.82
N MET A 387 -10.21 8.89 19.95
CA MET A 387 -10.53 7.47 20.06
C MET A 387 -11.34 7.23 21.33
N ILE A 388 -12.42 6.46 21.22
CA ILE A 388 -13.27 6.07 22.35
C ILE A 388 -13.23 4.54 22.45
N ASP A 389 -12.77 4.03 23.59
CA ASP A 389 -12.68 2.60 23.86
C ASP A 389 -13.90 2.14 24.67
N HIS A 390 -14.77 1.34 24.06
CA HIS A 390 -16.02 0.88 24.67
C HIS A 390 -15.77 -0.40 25.47
N THR A 391 -15.41 -0.25 26.74
CA THR A 391 -15.17 -1.37 27.67
C THR A 391 -16.45 -1.87 28.34
N GLU A 392 -17.52 -1.07 28.31
CA GLU A 392 -18.80 -1.29 28.99
C GLU A 392 -19.98 -0.85 28.10
N GLY A 393 -21.20 -1.28 28.44
CA GLY A 393 -22.41 -0.99 27.68
C GLY A 393 -22.63 -1.89 26.46
N ASP A 394 -23.58 -1.52 25.60
CA ASP A 394 -24.01 -2.31 24.44
C ASP A 394 -22.89 -2.47 23.40
N ASP A 395 -22.01 -1.48 23.28
CA ASP A 395 -20.88 -1.48 22.35
C ASP A 395 -19.61 -2.12 22.93
N LYS A 396 -19.71 -2.84 24.06
CA LYS A 396 -18.57 -3.49 24.71
C LYS A 396 -17.75 -4.35 23.73
N GLY A 397 -16.44 -4.13 23.71
CA GLY A 397 -15.52 -4.84 22.82
C GLY A 397 -15.27 -4.13 21.49
N HIS A 398 -15.70 -2.87 21.35
CA HIS A 398 -15.42 -2.05 20.18
C HIS A 398 -14.64 -0.78 20.53
N CYS A 399 -14.00 -0.21 19.53
CA CYS A 399 -13.31 1.07 19.62
C CYS A 399 -13.81 2.00 18.51
N SER A 400 -14.23 3.22 18.85
CA SER A 400 -14.57 4.26 17.87
C SER A 400 -13.33 5.09 17.58
N ILE A 401 -12.95 5.20 16.31
CA ILE A 401 -11.98 6.21 15.85
C ILE A 401 -12.75 7.38 15.23
N LEU A 402 -12.49 8.59 15.71
CA LEU A 402 -13.14 9.81 15.28
C LEU A 402 -12.24 10.54 14.27
N TYR A 403 -12.79 10.83 13.10
CA TYR A 403 -12.09 11.47 11.99
C TYR A 403 -12.68 12.84 11.69
N ARG A 404 -11.81 13.79 11.36
CA ARG A 404 -12.19 15.12 10.87
C ARG A 404 -12.73 15.00 9.45
N LEU A 405 -13.91 15.56 9.21
CA LEU A 405 -14.44 15.68 7.86
C LEU A 405 -13.66 16.71 7.04
N PRO A 406 -13.45 16.46 5.73
CA PRO A 406 -12.65 17.35 4.90
C PRO A 406 -13.35 18.69 4.63
N GLY A 407 -12.53 19.73 4.45
CA GLY A 407 -12.99 21.07 4.06
C GLY A 407 -13.97 21.67 5.06
N THR A 408 -15.11 22.17 4.56
CA THR A 408 -16.15 22.79 5.39
C THR A 408 -17.37 21.91 5.62
N ILE A 409 -17.26 20.60 5.31
CA ILE A 409 -18.38 19.66 5.36
C ILE A 409 -18.82 19.43 6.80
N GLY A 410 -17.86 19.40 7.74
CA GLY A 410 -18.12 19.17 9.15
C GLY A 410 -18.51 20.40 9.97
N PHE A 411 -18.46 21.61 9.39
CA PHE A 411 -18.88 22.82 10.09
C PHE A 411 -20.39 23.04 9.97
N GLN A 412 -21.01 23.34 11.11
CA GLN A 412 -22.40 23.75 11.14
C GLN A 412 -22.51 25.21 10.69
N SER A 413 -23.50 25.51 9.85
CA SER A 413 -23.91 26.88 9.56
C SER A 413 -25.42 26.96 9.39
N ARG A 414 -26.00 28.18 9.43
CA ARG A 414 -27.43 28.37 9.17
C ARG A 414 -27.87 27.85 7.79
N GLU A 415 -26.96 27.89 6.81
CA GLU A 415 -27.15 27.34 5.47
C GLU A 415 -26.94 25.82 5.40
N ARG A 416 -26.42 25.22 6.47
CA ARG A 416 -25.93 23.84 6.53
C ARG A 416 -26.26 23.20 7.89
N PRO A 417 -27.55 22.99 8.22
CA PRO A 417 -27.94 22.39 9.49
C PRO A 417 -27.51 20.92 9.59
N ALA A 418 -27.22 20.46 10.81
CA ALA A 418 -26.75 19.10 11.08
C ALA A 418 -27.76 18.02 10.62
N GLU A 419 -29.04 18.34 10.56
CA GLU A 419 -30.11 17.42 10.17
C GLU A 419 -30.04 17.01 8.68
N ASN A 420 -29.45 17.86 7.83
CA ASN A 420 -29.25 17.60 6.39
C ASN A 420 -27.95 16.83 6.07
N LEU A 421 -27.17 16.45 7.09
CA LEU A 421 -25.88 15.75 6.92
C LEU A 421 -26.01 14.35 6.32
N LYS A 422 -27.18 13.69 6.40
CA LYS A 422 -27.41 12.38 5.77
C LYS A 422 -27.26 12.40 4.24
N LEU A 423 -27.44 13.57 3.63
CA LEU A 423 -27.22 13.83 2.22
C LEU A 423 -25.72 14.01 1.88
N ARG A 424 -24.90 14.35 2.88
CA ARG A 424 -23.44 14.54 2.80
C ARG A 424 -22.65 13.36 3.37
N ALA A 425 -23.34 12.27 3.71
CA ALA A 425 -22.70 11.08 4.20
C ALA A 425 -21.69 10.56 3.17
N PRO A 426 -20.54 10.01 3.62
CA PRO A 426 -19.54 9.48 2.71
C PRO A 426 -20.13 8.38 1.84
N VAL A 427 -19.65 8.33 0.61
CA VAL A 427 -19.98 7.28 -0.36
C VAL A 427 -18.71 6.53 -0.74
N THR A 428 -18.78 5.20 -0.80
CA THR A 428 -17.63 4.38 -1.19
C THR A 428 -17.52 4.28 -2.70
N LEU A 429 -16.32 4.09 -3.24
CA LEU A 429 -16.10 3.83 -4.66
C LEU A 429 -16.94 2.64 -5.13
N GLN A 430 -17.02 1.57 -4.33
CA GLN A 430 -17.85 0.41 -4.64
C GLN A 430 -19.31 0.77 -4.96
N SER A 431 -19.89 1.74 -4.23
CA SER A 431 -21.27 2.20 -4.45
C SER A 431 -21.45 3.05 -5.72
N LEU A 432 -20.35 3.59 -6.27
CA LEU A 432 -20.32 4.42 -7.47
C LEU A 432 -19.99 3.62 -8.74
N LEU A 433 -19.37 2.45 -8.62
CA LEU A 433 -19.05 1.58 -9.76
C LEU A 433 -20.32 1.02 -10.42
N GLY A 434 -20.28 0.83 -11.73
CA GLY A 434 -21.39 0.26 -12.51
C GLY A 434 -22.55 1.22 -12.80
N THR A 435 -22.66 2.35 -12.09
CA THR A 435 -23.67 3.39 -12.37
C THR A 435 -23.25 4.28 -13.55
N ARG A 436 -23.59 3.88 -14.77
CA ARG A 436 -23.18 4.58 -16.01
C ARG A 436 -23.70 6.01 -16.17
N GLN A 437 -24.64 6.52 -15.35
CA GLN A 437 -25.22 7.86 -15.52
C GLN A 437 -26.07 8.31 -14.31
N LYS A 438 -25.46 8.50 -13.13
CA LYS A 438 -26.11 9.28 -12.05
C LYS A 438 -25.75 10.76 -12.24
N ARG A 439 -26.76 11.62 -12.37
CA ARG A 439 -26.56 13.09 -12.40
C ARG A 439 -25.77 13.49 -11.14
N GLY A 440 -24.69 14.26 -11.30
CA GLY A 440 -23.88 14.79 -10.19
C GLY A 440 -22.58 14.02 -9.85
N ILE A 441 -22.27 12.89 -10.50
CA ILE A 441 -20.97 12.20 -10.31
C ILE A 441 -20.01 12.57 -11.43
N ARG A 442 -18.90 13.25 -11.09
CA ARG A 442 -17.82 13.58 -12.03
C ARG A 442 -16.84 12.41 -12.14
N SER A 443 -17.13 11.45 -13.01
CA SER A 443 -16.35 10.22 -13.22
C SER A 443 -15.80 10.07 -14.66
N MET A 444 -15.50 11.20 -15.32
CA MET A 444 -14.83 11.21 -16.63
C MET A 444 -13.44 10.57 -16.55
N LEU A 445 -12.92 10.09 -17.68
CA LEU A 445 -11.65 9.35 -17.74
C LEU A 445 -10.50 10.11 -17.04
N GLY A 446 -10.38 11.42 -17.26
CA GLY A 446 -9.37 12.25 -16.58
C GLY A 446 -9.51 12.23 -15.06
N ALA A 447 -10.73 12.29 -14.52
CA ALA A 447 -10.96 12.19 -13.08
C ALA A 447 -10.63 10.79 -12.53
N ARG A 448 -10.80 9.73 -13.34
CA ARG A 448 -10.38 8.36 -12.99
C ARG A 448 -8.86 8.20 -12.99
N PHE A 449 -8.17 8.85 -13.92
CA PHE A 449 -6.70 8.89 -13.92
C PHE A 449 -6.17 9.63 -12.69
N GLU A 450 -6.77 10.76 -12.32
CA GLU A 450 -6.40 11.45 -11.06
C GLU A 450 -6.67 10.58 -9.83
N LEU A 451 -7.81 9.88 -9.78
CA LEU A 451 -8.12 8.93 -8.72
C LEU A 451 -7.04 7.84 -8.63
N ALA A 452 -6.70 7.22 -9.75
CA ALA A 452 -5.66 6.19 -9.83
C ALA A 452 -4.31 6.71 -9.34
N ARG A 453 -3.88 7.89 -9.81
CA ARG A 453 -2.63 8.52 -9.38
C ARG A 453 -2.62 8.74 -7.87
N LYS A 454 -3.67 9.33 -7.28
CA LYS A 454 -3.75 9.57 -5.84
C LYS A 454 -3.71 8.28 -5.01
N LEU A 455 -4.40 7.23 -5.46
CA LEU A 455 -4.38 5.92 -4.77
C LEU A 455 -2.99 5.29 -4.80
N VAL A 456 -2.31 5.29 -5.94
CA VAL A 456 -0.94 4.77 -6.04
C VAL A 456 0.00 5.57 -5.14
N ARG A 457 -0.08 6.90 -5.17
CA ARG A 457 0.73 7.78 -4.32
C ARG A 457 0.53 7.49 -2.84
N ALA A 458 -0.73 7.34 -2.43
CA ALA A 458 -1.09 7.00 -1.06
C ALA A 458 -0.38 5.72 -0.59
N VAL A 459 -0.44 4.67 -1.42
CA VAL A 459 0.15 3.36 -1.10
C VAL A 459 1.68 3.44 -1.08
N CYS A 460 2.30 4.07 -2.07
CA CYS A 460 3.76 4.25 -2.10
C CYS A 460 4.28 5.01 -0.87
N LEU A 461 3.59 6.08 -0.45
CA LEU A 461 3.99 6.88 0.71
C LEU A 461 3.73 6.15 2.03
N LEU A 462 2.63 5.38 2.12
CA LEU A 462 2.35 4.53 3.26
C LEU A 462 3.44 3.46 3.42
N HIS A 463 3.81 2.79 2.33
CA HIS A 463 4.90 1.81 2.32
C HIS A 463 6.25 2.44 2.66
N SER A 464 6.53 3.64 2.13
CA SER A 464 7.74 4.42 2.48
C SER A 464 7.82 4.74 3.97
N SER A 465 6.68 4.85 4.65
CA SER A 465 6.61 5.06 6.10
C SER A 465 6.75 3.80 6.95
N GLY A 466 6.91 2.62 6.32
CA GLY A 466 7.00 1.33 7.02
C GLY A 466 5.66 0.80 7.50
N TRP A 467 4.55 1.13 6.80
CA TRP A 467 3.20 0.69 7.16
C TRP A 467 2.53 -0.07 6.01
N LEU A 468 1.71 -1.08 6.35
CA LEU A 468 0.96 -1.92 5.43
C LEU A 468 -0.54 -1.67 5.58
N HIS A 469 -1.27 -1.50 4.47
CA HIS A 469 -2.70 -1.20 4.50
C HIS A 469 -3.56 -2.45 4.70
N LYS A 470 -3.25 -3.56 3.99
CA LYS A 470 -3.94 -4.87 4.08
C LYS A 470 -5.38 -4.95 3.58
N ASN A 471 -5.95 -3.85 3.09
CA ASN A 471 -7.38 -3.78 2.75
C ASN A 471 -7.65 -2.77 1.64
N ILE A 472 -6.77 -2.70 0.63
CA ILE A 472 -6.93 -1.81 -0.51
C ILE A 472 -8.02 -2.39 -1.42
N ARG A 473 -9.23 -1.83 -1.34
CA ARG A 473 -10.44 -2.31 -2.03
C ARG A 473 -11.35 -1.13 -2.38
N ALA A 474 -12.33 -1.32 -3.27
CA ALA A 474 -13.28 -0.26 -3.62
C ALA A 474 -14.16 0.20 -2.43
N GLU A 475 -14.31 -0.62 -1.40
CA GLU A 475 -15.00 -0.26 -0.15
C GLU A 475 -14.18 0.71 0.71
N SER A 476 -12.86 0.66 0.59
CA SER A 476 -11.90 1.43 1.37
C SER A 476 -11.65 2.84 0.80
N VAL A 477 -12.14 3.13 -0.40
CA VAL A 477 -12.03 4.45 -1.03
C VAL A 477 -13.34 5.19 -0.83
N MET A 478 -13.32 6.30 -0.09
CA MET A 478 -14.49 7.12 0.20
C MET A 478 -14.43 8.49 -0.48
N PHE A 479 -15.60 9.04 -0.76
CA PHE A 479 -15.78 10.39 -1.27
C PHE A 479 -16.81 11.13 -0.42
N PHE A 480 -16.59 12.43 -0.24
CA PHE A 480 -17.46 13.30 0.52
C PHE A 480 -18.23 14.21 -0.42
N PRO A 481 -19.57 14.10 -0.49
CA PRO A 481 -20.37 14.94 -1.38
C PRO A 481 -20.31 16.42 -0.98
N GLU A 482 -19.92 17.28 -1.93
CA GLU A 482 -19.85 18.73 -1.73
C GLU A 482 -21.18 19.38 -2.16
N HIS A 483 -21.57 20.47 -1.49
CA HIS A 483 -22.73 21.28 -1.88
C HIS A 483 -22.30 22.28 -2.93
N VAL A 484 -22.91 22.23 -4.10
CA VAL A 484 -22.71 23.22 -5.16
C VAL A 484 -24.02 24.01 -5.30
N SER A 485 -23.98 25.29 -4.92
CA SER A 485 -25.08 26.22 -5.13
C SER A 485 -25.01 26.75 -6.56
N THR A 486 -26.01 26.46 -7.39
CA THR A 486 -26.13 27.04 -8.74
C THR A 486 -27.39 27.88 -8.83
N LEU A 487 -27.26 29.16 -9.19
CA LEU A 487 -28.40 30.00 -9.54
C LEU A 487 -28.83 29.64 -10.97
N GLN A 488 -30.01 29.02 -11.10
CA GLN A 488 -30.71 28.87 -12.39
C GLN A 488 -32.08 29.53 -12.26
N GLU A 489 -32.37 30.47 -13.18
CA GLU A 489 -33.71 31.00 -13.51
C GLU A 489 -34.67 31.10 -12.30
N ASP A 490 -34.28 31.90 -11.31
CA ASP A 490 -35.09 32.26 -10.13
C ASP A 490 -35.47 31.12 -9.16
N ARG A 491 -34.77 29.97 -9.17
CA ARG A 491 -34.93 28.91 -8.15
C ARG A 491 -33.58 28.50 -7.54
N TYR A 492 -33.53 28.47 -6.20
CA TYR A 492 -32.43 27.89 -5.44
C TYR A 492 -32.55 26.36 -5.45
N GLU A 493 -31.76 25.68 -6.29
CA GLU A 493 -31.60 24.22 -6.22
C GLU A 493 -30.26 23.85 -5.57
N VAL A 494 -30.32 23.12 -4.44
CA VAL A 494 -29.12 22.54 -3.81
C VAL A 494 -28.76 21.27 -4.57
N LYS A 495 -27.67 21.32 -5.34
CA LYS A 495 -27.12 20.15 -6.05
C LYS A 495 -25.95 19.56 -5.27
N ILE A 496 -25.93 18.24 -5.17
CA ILE A 496 -24.86 17.48 -4.55
C ILE A 496 -23.99 16.92 -5.66
N GLU A 497 -22.70 17.25 -5.64
CA GLU A 497 -21.74 16.74 -6.60
C GLU A 497 -20.66 15.91 -5.91
N ILE A 498 -20.28 14.81 -6.56
CA ILE A 498 -19.20 13.94 -6.11
C ILE A 498 -18.08 14.01 -7.15
N ASP A 499 -16.95 14.54 -6.71
CA ASP A 499 -15.73 14.60 -7.48
C ASP A 499 -14.83 13.41 -7.14
N VAL A 500 -14.76 12.44 -8.04
CA VAL A 500 -13.99 11.21 -7.80
C VAL A 500 -12.48 11.44 -7.83
N SER A 501 -12.03 12.61 -8.28
CA SER A 501 -10.63 13.01 -8.19
C SER A 501 -10.21 13.43 -6.77
N LYS A 502 -11.12 13.52 -5.80
CA LYS A 502 -10.84 13.84 -4.39
C LYS A 502 -11.15 12.65 -3.46
N PRO A 503 -10.41 11.53 -3.55
CA PRO A 503 -10.63 10.38 -2.68
C PRO A 503 -10.12 10.60 -1.26
N SER A 504 -10.71 9.87 -0.32
CA SER A 504 -10.13 9.55 0.98
C SER A 504 -9.93 8.04 1.10
N LEU A 505 -8.69 7.59 1.28
CA LEU A 505 -8.33 6.19 1.50
C LEU A 505 -8.50 5.86 2.99
N MET A 506 -9.30 4.84 3.28
CA MET A 506 -9.82 4.46 4.59
C MET A 506 -9.75 2.94 4.77
N GLY A 507 -10.37 2.37 5.81
CA GLY A 507 -10.40 0.91 5.96
C GLY A 507 -9.09 0.32 6.49
N TYR A 508 -8.38 1.08 7.32
CA TYR A 508 -7.13 0.70 8.01
C TYR A 508 -7.33 -0.32 9.15
N ILE A 509 -8.49 -0.97 9.24
CA ILE A 509 -8.88 -1.89 10.30
C ILE A 509 -7.87 -3.04 10.45
N PHE A 510 -7.34 -3.53 9.33
CA PHE A 510 -6.37 -4.62 9.30
C PHE A 510 -4.92 -4.13 9.17
N SER A 511 -4.71 -2.82 9.07
CA SER A 511 -3.41 -2.22 8.80
C SER A 511 -2.45 -2.41 9.98
N ARG A 512 -1.14 -2.41 9.69
CA ARG A 512 -0.10 -2.69 10.69
C ARG A 512 1.24 -2.10 10.25
N PRO A 513 2.20 -1.90 11.18
CA PRO A 513 3.58 -1.67 10.79
C PRO A 513 4.13 -2.88 10.01
N ASP A 514 5.06 -2.62 9.10
CA ASP A 514 5.81 -3.67 8.43
C ASP A 514 6.80 -4.30 9.41
N ASP A 515 6.58 -5.57 9.73
CA ASP A 515 7.39 -6.31 10.70
C ASP A 515 8.51 -7.14 10.05
N ILE A 516 8.65 -7.13 8.72
CA ILE A 516 9.64 -7.92 7.95
C ILE A 516 10.99 -7.19 7.87
N ILE A 517 11.52 -6.80 9.03
CA ILE A 517 12.94 -6.42 9.16
C ILE A 517 13.68 -7.58 9.79
N ILE A 518 14.65 -8.09 9.04
CA ILE A 518 15.54 -9.20 9.37
C ILE A 518 16.19 -8.94 10.73
N GLN A 519 15.90 -9.78 11.73
CA GLN A 519 16.84 -9.99 12.82
C GLN A 519 18.13 -10.54 12.19
N THR A 520 19.12 -9.69 11.95
CA THR A 520 20.44 -10.08 11.43
C THR A 520 21.30 -10.78 12.48
N THR A 521 20.75 -11.13 13.64
CA THR A 521 21.39 -12.05 14.57
C THR A 521 21.05 -13.48 14.18
N PRO A 522 22.03 -14.31 13.78
CA PRO A 522 21.79 -15.75 13.71
C PRO A 522 21.29 -16.22 15.07
N PRO A 523 20.30 -17.14 15.14
CA PRO A 523 19.85 -17.66 16.42
C PRO A 523 21.06 -18.28 17.12
N SER A 524 21.43 -17.71 18.26
CA SER A 524 22.38 -18.32 19.17
C SER A 524 21.77 -19.62 19.65
N THR A 525 22.14 -20.71 18.99
CA THR A 525 21.81 -22.07 19.41
C THR A 525 22.32 -22.24 20.84
N PRO A 526 21.45 -22.44 21.86
CA PRO A 526 21.96 -22.84 23.16
C PRO A 526 22.55 -24.24 23.00
N ALA A 527 23.81 -24.40 23.42
CA ALA A 527 24.52 -25.66 23.39
C ALA A 527 23.75 -26.72 24.20
N SER A 528 23.02 -27.61 23.52
CA SER A 528 22.41 -28.79 24.12
C SER A 528 23.38 -29.96 24.02
N ALA A 529 23.68 -30.56 25.18
CA ALA A 529 24.49 -31.77 25.34
C ALA A 529 23.98 -32.96 24.49
N PRO A 530 24.85 -33.92 24.13
CA PRO A 530 24.49 -34.99 23.20
C PRO A 530 23.62 -36.05 23.87
N ALA A 531 22.46 -36.35 23.28
CA ALA A 531 21.64 -37.51 23.59
C ALA A 531 21.84 -38.61 22.52
N PRO A 532 21.75 -39.91 22.88
CA PRO A 532 22.28 -41.00 22.08
C PRO A 532 21.37 -41.39 20.91
N ARG A 533 21.99 -41.76 19.78
CA ARG A 533 21.32 -42.29 18.59
C ARG A 533 20.74 -43.69 18.87
N MET A 534 19.46 -43.89 18.57
CA MET A 534 18.89 -45.21 18.28
C MET A 534 18.39 -45.20 16.83
N GLU A 535 19.03 -46.02 15.99
CA GLU A 535 18.58 -46.35 14.64
C GLU A 535 17.55 -47.49 14.72
N VAL A 536 16.42 -47.37 14.02
CA VAL A 536 15.57 -48.52 13.66
C VAL A 536 14.99 -48.32 12.24
N PRO A 537 14.93 -49.36 11.38
CA PRO A 537 14.80 -49.23 9.94
C PRO A 537 13.35 -49.26 9.44
N PHE A 538 13.08 -48.56 8.33
CA PHE A 538 11.83 -48.62 7.57
C PHE A 538 11.68 -49.95 6.82
N GLN A 539 10.54 -50.63 7.00
CA GLN A 539 10.01 -51.62 6.04
C GLN A 539 8.57 -51.27 5.68
N ARG A 540 8.30 -51.30 4.38
CA ARG A 540 6.99 -51.05 3.75
C ARG A 540 6.37 -52.40 3.35
N PRO A 541 5.09 -52.66 3.63
CA PRO A 541 4.35 -53.73 2.95
C PRO A 541 3.15 -53.23 2.11
N PRO A 542 2.58 -54.09 1.25
CA PRO A 542 1.99 -53.71 -0.02
C PRO A 542 0.46 -53.72 -0.06
N SER A 543 -0.08 -53.10 -1.11
CA SER A 543 -1.48 -53.07 -1.54
C SER A 543 -1.99 -54.44 -2.04
N PRO A 544 -3.29 -54.75 -1.86
CA PRO A 544 -3.96 -55.76 -2.65
C PRO A 544 -5.08 -55.19 -3.54
N ASP A 545 -5.27 -55.93 -4.62
CA ASP A 545 -6.10 -55.70 -5.79
C ASP A 545 -7.52 -56.31 -5.70
N TYR A 546 -8.35 -55.90 -6.67
CA TYR A 546 -9.47 -56.61 -7.34
C TYR A 546 -10.84 -56.78 -6.64
N SER A 547 -11.85 -56.23 -7.34
CA SER A 547 -12.93 -56.95 -8.06
C SER A 547 -14.38 -56.56 -7.73
N ALA A 548 -15.15 -56.58 -8.81
CA ALA A 548 -16.48 -56.05 -8.99
C ALA A 548 -17.60 -56.94 -8.41
N GLY A 549 -18.72 -56.30 -8.08
CA GLY A 549 -19.96 -56.96 -7.64
C GLY A 549 -21.18 -56.14 -8.01
N THR A 550 -21.80 -56.56 -9.10
CA THR A 550 -23.00 -56.06 -9.78
C THR A 550 -24.27 -56.06 -8.90
N SER A 551 -25.24 -55.24 -9.32
CA SER A 551 -26.71 -55.44 -9.24
C SER A 551 -27.49 -54.58 -8.23
N ILE A 552 -28.71 -54.09 -8.47
CA ILE A 552 -29.67 -54.03 -9.59
C ILE A 552 -30.84 -53.16 -9.04
N TRP A 553 -31.31 -52.16 -9.81
CA TRP A 553 -32.69 -51.59 -9.88
C TRP A 553 -33.38 -51.07 -8.58
N ARG A 554 -34.17 -50.01 -8.54
CA ARG A 554 -35.29 -49.62 -9.42
C ARG A 554 -35.81 -48.22 -9.05
N SER A 555 -36.33 -47.54 -10.08
CA SER A 555 -36.94 -46.20 -10.14
C SER A 555 -38.24 -46.00 -9.33
N SER A 556 -38.54 -44.76 -8.93
CA SER A 556 -39.82 -44.02 -9.21
C SER A 556 -39.80 -42.66 -8.49
N LYS A 557 -39.72 -41.53 -9.22
CA LYS A 557 -40.81 -40.68 -9.73
C LYS A 557 -41.77 -40.12 -8.67
N GLY A 558 -41.90 -38.79 -8.67
CA GLY A 558 -42.94 -38.04 -7.95
C GLY A 558 -42.70 -36.53 -8.01
N GLU A 559 -43.11 -35.90 -9.11
CA GLU A 559 -43.23 -34.46 -9.30
C GLU A 559 -44.27 -33.85 -8.32
N SER A 560 -44.10 -32.59 -7.91
CA SER A 560 -45.02 -31.51 -8.30
C SER A 560 -44.72 -30.19 -7.57
N GLU A 561 -44.74 -29.13 -8.38
CA GLU A 561 -44.69 -27.70 -8.11
C GLU A 561 -45.59 -27.20 -6.97
N LEU A 562 -45.23 -26.07 -6.32
CA LEU A 562 -46.13 -24.90 -6.31
C LEU A 562 -45.43 -23.60 -5.86
N LYS A 563 -45.78 -22.54 -6.59
CA LYS A 563 -45.39 -21.13 -6.48
C LYS A 563 -45.87 -20.49 -5.17
N SER A 564 -45.18 -19.45 -4.70
CA SER A 564 -45.73 -18.07 -4.63
C SER A 564 -45.21 -17.17 -3.48
N ARG A 565 -44.87 -15.94 -3.88
CA ARG A 565 -45.12 -14.62 -3.24
C ARG A 565 -44.05 -13.93 -2.39
N LYS A 566 -43.59 -12.83 -3.00
CA LYS A 566 -42.85 -11.68 -2.49
C LYS A 566 -43.55 -10.98 -1.31
N ARG A 567 -42.74 -10.53 -0.35
CA ARG A 567 -43.06 -9.44 0.60
C ARG A 567 -41.91 -8.44 0.64
N ALA A 568 -42.27 -7.15 0.74
CA ALA A 568 -41.38 -5.99 0.67
C ALA A 568 -40.48 -5.82 1.91
N PRO A 569 -39.27 -5.24 1.79
CA PRO A 569 -38.32 -5.08 2.88
C PRO A 569 -38.54 -3.76 3.67
N ARG A 570 -38.30 -3.81 4.99
CA ARG A 570 -38.20 -2.64 5.87
C ARG A 570 -36.74 -2.33 6.23
N SER A 571 -36.47 -1.02 6.31
CA SER A 571 -35.32 -0.27 6.84
C SER A 571 -34.03 -1.02 7.22
N ALA A 572 -32.99 -0.78 6.41
CA ALA A 572 -31.64 -1.28 6.59
C ALA A 572 -30.94 -0.70 7.83
N SER A 573 -30.51 -1.59 8.72
CA SER A 573 -29.49 -1.36 9.73
C SER A 573 -28.15 -1.83 9.15
N ILE A 574 -27.15 -0.96 9.14
CA ILE A 574 -25.79 -1.24 8.64
C ILE A 574 -25.02 -1.94 9.76
N TYR A 575 -25.38 -3.19 10.03
CA TYR A 575 -24.49 -4.15 10.65
C TYR A 575 -24.15 -5.20 9.60
N GLY A 576 -22.86 -5.50 9.46
CA GLY A 576 -22.38 -6.64 8.68
C GLY A 576 -23.00 -7.93 9.19
N ARG A 577 -24.12 -8.34 8.59
CA ARG A 577 -24.76 -9.62 8.80
C ARG A 577 -25.07 -10.22 7.44
N ASN A 578 -24.15 -11.07 6.98
CA ASN A 578 -24.42 -12.28 6.21
C ASN A 578 -23.10 -13.08 6.13
N MET A 579 -22.82 -13.84 7.19
CA MET A 579 -21.72 -14.81 7.27
C MET A 579 -22.24 -16.10 7.92
N LEU A 580 -23.31 -16.69 7.35
CA LEU A 580 -23.74 -18.04 7.68
C LEU A 580 -24.03 -18.81 6.39
N GLY A 581 -22.95 -19.13 5.67
CA GLY A 581 -22.91 -20.26 4.76
C GLY A 581 -22.66 -21.52 5.59
N LYS A 582 -23.55 -22.51 5.45
CA LYS A 582 -23.50 -23.79 6.14
C LYS A 582 -22.35 -24.62 5.59
N VAL A 583 -21.31 -24.89 6.37
CA VAL A 583 -20.26 -25.88 6.04
C VAL A 583 -20.10 -26.84 7.21
N GLY A 584 -20.19 -28.13 6.89
CA GLY A 584 -19.91 -29.24 7.79
C GLY A 584 -18.42 -29.35 8.12
N SER A 585 -18.14 -29.92 9.29
CA SER A 585 -16.82 -30.05 9.90
C SER A 585 -15.78 -30.75 9.02
N ASN A 586 -14.51 -30.33 9.13
CA ASN A 586 -13.55 -30.98 10.03
C ASN A 586 -12.37 -30.03 10.33
N GLY A 587 -11.86 -30.13 11.56
CA GLY A 587 -10.89 -29.21 12.15
C GLY A 587 -9.53 -29.28 11.47
N GLU A 588 -8.88 -28.12 11.43
CA GLU A 588 -7.48 -27.79 11.03
C GLU A 588 -7.38 -26.37 10.41
N ALA A 589 -8.50 -25.64 10.31
CA ALA A 589 -8.55 -24.23 9.88
C ALA A 589 -8.55 -23.21 11.05
N GLU A 590 -7.80 -23.46 12.12
CA GLU A 590 -7.90 -22.65 13.36
C GLU A 590 -7.10 -21.33 13.37
N GLU A 591 -6.26 -21.04 12.37
CA GLU A 591 -5.57 -19.73 12.28
C GLU A 591 -6.04 -18.83 11.11
N ALA A 592 -6.76 -19.37 10.12
CA ALA A 592 -7.16 -18.60 8.93
C ALA A 592 -8.47 -17.80 9.09
N ASN A 593 -9.19 -17.99 10.20
CA ASN A 593 -10.48 -17.34 10.50
C ASN A 593 -10.41 -16.41 11.72
N ILE A 594 -9.28 -15.74 11.94
CA ILE A 594 -9.20 -14.65 12.93
C ILE A 594 -9.79 -13.38 12.28
N SER A 595 -11.07 -13.14 12.55
CA SER A 595 -11.85 -11.91 12.31
C SER A 595 -11.89 -11.35 10.88
N GLY A 596 -12.86 -11.77 10.07
CA GLY A 596 -13.41 -10.97 8.96
C GLY A 596 -12.52 -10.70 7.74
N PHE A 597 -11.29 -11.22 7.70
CA PHE A 597 -10.41 -11.15 6.52
C PHE A 597 -10.85 -12.18 5.49
N THR A 598 -11.27 -11.74 4.29
CA THR A 598 -11.68 -12.65 3.21
C THR A 598 -10.54 -12.80 2.21
N LEU A 599 -10.14 -14.04 1.94
CA LEU A 599 -9.24 -14.38 0.84
C LEU A 599 -10.04 -14.33 -0.48
N ASP A 600 -10.32 -13.11 -0.96
CA ASP A 600 -11.02 -12.86 -2.21
C ASP A 600 -10.02 -12.56 -3.37
N TYR A 601 -10.53 -12.05 -4.50
CA TYR A 601 -9.71 -11.72 -5.67
C TYR A 601 -8.78 -10.52 -5.48
N TYR A 602 -8.95 -9.70 -4.44
CA TYR A 602 -7.99 -8.65 -4.10
C TYR A 602 -6.73 -9.22 -3.44
N GLN A 603 -6.79 -10.44 -2.90
CA GLN A 603 -5.64 -11.04 -2.22
C GLN A 603 -4.68 -11.68 -3.23
N HIS A 604 -3.38 -11.42 -3.05
CA HIS A 604 -2.33 -11.93 -3.92
C HIS A 604 -2.30 -13.48 -3.93
N PRO A 605 -2.07 -14.14 -5.09
CA PRO A 605 -2.05 -15.60 -5.20
C PRO A 605 -1.17 -16.32 -4.16
N ALA A 606 0.00 -15.77 -3.85
CA ALA A 606 0.90 -16.37 -2.85
C ALA A 606 0.32 -16.38 -1.42
N LYS A 607 -0.60 -15.45 -1.09
CA LYS A 607 -1.30 -15.42 0.19
C LYS A 607 -2.45 -16.43 0.25
N HIS A 608 -3.04 -16.76 -0.90
CA HIS A 608 -3.96 -17.88 -1.02
C HIS A 608 -3.23 -19.22 -0.89
N ALA A 609 -2.07 -19.35 -1.55
CA ALA A 609 -1.24 -20.55 -1.51
C ALA A 609 -0.69 -20.85 -0.10
N ASP A 610 -0.32 -19.80 0.65
CA ASP A 610 0.05 -19.90 2.06
C ASP A 610 -0.67 -18.84 2.91
N PRO A 611 -1.84 -19.19 3.47
CA PRO A 611 -2.58 -18.30 4.36
C PRO A 611 -1.85 -17.95 5.66
N LYS A 612 -0.84 -18.72 6.08
CA LYS A 612 -0.07 -18.43 7.30
C LYS A 612 1.06 -17.43 7.04
N ARG A 613 1.49 -17.26 5.79
CA ARG A 613 2.51 -16.28 5.40
C ARG A 613 2.16 -14.87 5.87
N LEU A 614 3.12 -14.16 6.44
CA LEU A 614 2.94 -12.76 6.82
C LEU A 614 2.60 -11.90 5.61
N TYR A 615 1.72 -10.93 5.79
CA TYR A 615 1.32 -9.99 4.76
C TYR A 615 2.48 -9.06 4.39
N ARG A 616 2.58 -8.64 3.13
CA ARG A 616 3.73 -7.88 2.57
C ARG A 616 3.29 -6.71 1.70
N HIS A 617 4.24 -5.83 1.38
CA HIS A 617 4.05 -4.73 0.43
C HIS A 617 3.49 -5.20 -0.91
N ALA A 618 4.05 -6.29 -1.47
CA ALA A 618 3.62 -6.84 -2.75
C ALA A 618 2.12 -7.18 -2.80
N TYR A 619 1.51 -7.52 -1.65
CA TYR A 619 0.09 -7.85 -1.59
C TYR A 619 -0.80 -6.60 -1.64
N ASP A 620 -0.35 -5.49 -1.06
CA ASP A 620 -1.00 -4.19 -1.22
C ASP A 620 -0.91 -3.70 -2.67
N VAL A 621 0.25 -3.87 -3.32
CA VAL A 621 0.42 -3.49 -4.74
C VAL A 621 -0.44 -4.35 -5.66
N TYR A 622 -0.57 -5.65 -5.40
CA TYR A 622 -1.49 -6.51 -6.13
C TYR A 622 -2.95 -6.07 -5.96
N SER A 623 -3.37 -5.81 -4.71
CA SER A 623 -4.71 -5.32 -4.37
C SER A 623 -5.01 -3.99 -5.10
N LEU A 624 -4.01 -3.12 -5.17
CA LEU A 624 -4.06 -1.87 -5.92
C LEU A 624 -4.22 -2.11 -7.42
N GLY A 625 -3.53 -3.10 -8.00
CA GLY A 625 -3.71 -3.49 -9.41
C GLY A 625 -5.16 -3.89 -9.72
N ILE A 626 -5.79 -4.66 -8.83
CA ILE A 626 -7.22 -5.02 -8.93
C ILE A 626 -8.11 -3.77 -8.85
N LEU A 627 -7.86 -2.90 -7.88
CA LEU A 627 -8.61 -1.65 -7.72
C LEU A 627 -8.47 -0.73 -8.94
N LEU A 628 -7.30 -0.68 -9.57
CA LEU A 628 -7.06 0.08 -10.80
C LEU A 628 -7.84 -0.49 -11.99
N ILE A 629 -8.07 -1.80 -12.08
CA ILE A 629 -9.00 -2.36 -13.09
C ILE A 629 -10.40 -1.77 -12.88
N GLU A 630 -10.89 -1.78 -11.64
CA GLU A 630 -12.22 -1.28 -11.31
C GLU A 630 -12.36 0.22 -11.58
N VAL A 631 -11.33 1.01 -11.27
CA VAL A 631 -11.27 2.44 -11.56
C VAL A 631 -11.25 2.69 -13.07
N GLY A 632 -10.39 2.02 -13.84
CA GLY A 632 -10.29 2.23 -15.28
C GLY A 632 -11.60 1.92 -16.01
N LEU A 633 -12.12 0.70 -15.80
CA LEU A 633 -13.36 0.22 -16.45
C LEU A 633 -14.64 0.78 -15.80
N TRP A 634 -14.51 1.43 -14.64
CA TRP A 634 -15.62 1.95 -13.81
C TRP A 634 -16.69 0.90 -13.50
N LYS A 635 -16.25 -0.34 -13.22
CA LYS A 635 -17.09 -1.50 -12.95
C LYS A 635 -16.45 -2.37 -11.87
N LYS A 636 -17.27 -2.96 -10.99
CA LYS A 636 -16.81 -3.97 -10.05
C LYS A 636 -16.34 -5.22 -10.82
N LEU A 637 -15.30 -5.90 -10.33
CA LEU A 637 -14.96 -7.22 -10.85
C LEU A 637 -16.09 -8.21 -10.56
N GLU A 638 -16.33 -9.11 -11.52
CA GLU A 638 -17.30 -10.19 -11.36
C GLU A 638 -16.61 -11.32 -10.59
N ASN A 639 -17.23 -11.79 -9.49
CA ASN A 639 -16.80 -13.02 -8.85
C ASN A 639 -17.29 -14.18 -9.73
N ASP A 640 -16.36 -14.98 -10.27
CA ASP A 640 -16.72 -16.09 -11.17
C ASP A 640 -17.63 -17.14 -10.50
N ASP A 641 -17.75 -17.15 -9.16
CA ASP A 641 -18.74 -17.96 -8.43
C ASP A 641 -20.20 -17.66 -8.82
N ASP A 642 -20.48 -16.46 -9.33
CA ASP A 642 -21.82 -16.06 -9.78
C ASP A 642 -22.13 -16.48 -11.24
N SER A 643 -21.14 -16.99 -11.99
CA SER A 643 -21.26 -17.27 -13.43
C SER A 643 -21.60 -18.73 -13.79
N TYR A 644 -21.63 -19.65 -12.82
CA TYR A 644 -22.17 -21.00 -13.02
C TYR A 644 -23.69 -21.06 -12.77
N SER A 645 -24.43 -20.18 -13.43
CA SER A 645 -25.86 -20.42 -13.69
C SER A 645 -26.09 -20.43 -15.20
N ASP A 646 -26.00 -21.65 -15.72
CA ASP A 646 -26.76 -22.18 -16.86
C ASP A 646 -26.73 -21.37 -18.17
N SER A 647 -25.80 -21.69 -19.05
CA SER A 647 -26.04 -21.75 -20.50
C SER A 647 -24.86 -22.43 -21.20
N ASP A 648 -25.19 -23.45 -22.00
CA ASP A 648 -24.32 -24.21 -22.91
C ASP A 648 -23.31 -25.22 -22.30
N SER A 649 -23.78 -26.46 -22.13
CA SER A 649 -22.91 -27.64 -22.36
C SER A 649 -23.71 -28.88 -22.78
N ASP A 650 -23.99 -28.96 -24.08
CA ASP A 650 -24.31 -30.22 -24.80
C ASP A 650 -23.05 -31.09 -25.03
N SER A 651 -22.14 -31.12 -24.05
CA SER A 651 -21.03 -32.06 -24.05
C SER A 651 -20.86 -32.61 -22.64
N GLY A 652 -21.38 -33.81 -22.43
CA GLY A 652 -21.49 -34.51 -21.15
C GLY A 652 -20.16 -34.98 -20.53
N TYR A 653 -19.14 -34.14 -20.50
CA TYR A 653 -18.02 -34.28 -19.58
C TYR A 653 -18.20 -33.28 -18.43
N LYS A 654 -18.94 -33.71 -17.39
CA LYS A 654 -18.84 -33.10 -16.06
C LYS A 654 -17.38 -33.27 -15.62
N ARG A 655 -16.60 -32.19 -15.67
CA ARG A 655 -15.26 -32.16 -15.10
C ARG A 655 -15.40 -32.47 -13.61
N ASN A 656 -14.88 -33.62 -13.18
CA ASN A 656 -14.89 -34.03 -11.78
C ASN A 656 -14.29 -32.91 -10.91
N ILE A 657 -15.09 -32.36 -10.00
CA ILE A 657 -14.72 -31.36 -8.98
C ILE A 657 -14.01 -32.06 -7.79
N TYR A 658 -13.10 -32.99 -8.10
CA TYR A 658 -12.24 -33.61 -7.12
C TYR A 658 -10.88 -33.83 -7.80
N ASN A 659 -9.87 -33.07 -7.37
CA ASN A 659 -8.45 -33.08 -7.78
C ASN A 659 -8.02 -32.09 -8.88
N ASP A 660 -8.09 -30.79 -8.58
CA ASP A 660 -6.97 -29.90 -8.93
C ASP A 660 -6.83 -28.93 -7.76
N GLU A 661 -5.64 -28.88 -7.14
CA GLU A 661 -5.25 -27.76 -6.28
C GLU A 661 -5.59 -26.48 -7.07
N GLU A 662 -6.47 -25.63 -6.54
CA GLU A 662 -6.89 -24.43 -7.25
C GLU A 662 -5.62 -23.61 -7.54
N ASP A 663 -5.14 -23.63 -8.78
CA ASP A 663 -3.93 -22.90 -9.16
C ASP A 663 -4.21 -21.42 -8.91
N HIS A 664 -3.76 -20.93 -7.74
CA HIS A 664 -4.06 -19.59 -7.26
C HIS A 664 -3.54 -18.53 -8.24
N TYR A 665 -2.54 -18.87 -9.06
CA TYR A 665 -2.01 -18.01 -10.12
C TYR A 665 -2.84 -18.06 -11.40
N GLU A 666 -3.63 -19.10 -11.64
CA GLU A 666 -4.56 -19.15 -12.77
C GLU A 666 -5.69 -18.13 -12.62
N ARG A 667 -6.16 -17.86 -11.39
CA ARG A 667 -7.13 -16.78 -11.12
C ARG A 667 -6.58 -15.43 -11.58
N ARG A 668 -5.33 -15.10 -11.23
CA ARG A 668 -4.64 -13.90 -11.71
C ARG A 668 -4.54 -13.88 -13.24
N ARG A 669 -4.15 -15.00 -13.87
CA ARG A 669 -4.06 -15.12 -15.34
C ARG A 669 -5.41 -14.87 -16.02
N LYS A 670 -6.51 -15.42 -15.48
CA LYS A 670 -7.88 -15.19 -15.97
C LYS A 670 -8.27 -13.72 -15.90
N ILE A 671 -8.03 -13.06 -14.76
CA ILE A 671 -8.27 -11.61 -14.60
C ILE A 671 -7.49 -10.83 -15.66
N CYS A 672 -6.20 -11.14 -15.86
CA CYS A 672 -5.37 -10.49 -16.87
C CYS A 672 -5.96 -10.66 -18.29
N ARG A 673 -6.30 -11.89 -18.69
CA ARG A 673 -6.89 -12.21 -20.01
C ARG A 673 -8.25 -11.51 -20.23
N LYS A 674 -9.10 -11.45 -19.19
CA LYS A 674 -10.46 -10.90 -19.27
C LYS A 674 -10.49 -9.38 -19.33
N TYR A 675 -9.61 -8.70 -18.57
CA TYR A 675 -9.72 -7.26 -18.35
C TYR A 675 -8.64 -6.40 -19.01
N LEU A 676 -7.42 -6.89 -19.23
CA LEU A 676 -6.31 -6.04 -19.72
C LEU A 676 -6.55 -5.52 -21.14
N ASN A 677 -7.05 -6.35 -22.06
CA ASN A 677 -7.36 -5.89 -23.42
C ASN A 677 -8.42 -4.78 -23.39
N ARG A 678 -9.46 -4.94 -22.57
CA ARG A 678 -10.50 -3.92 -22.41
C ARG A 678 -9.95 -2.63 -21.81
N LEU A 679 -9.06 -2.73 -20.83
CA LEU A 679 -8.36 -1.57 -20.26
C LEU A 679 -7.50 -0.84 -21.30
N ARG A 680 -6.79 -1.56 -22.18
CA ARG A 680 -6.04 -0.94 -23.29
C ARG A 680 -6.97 -0.11 -24.18
N TRP A 681 -8.13 -0.65 -24.53
CA TRP A 681 -9.13 0.05 -25.34
C TRP A 681 -9.77 1.25 -24.61
N GLU A 682 -10.08 1.15 -23.32
CA GLU A 682 -10.79 2.21 -22.58
C GLU A 682 -9.87 3.27 -21.94
N CYS A 683 -8.62 2.92 -21.59
CA CYS A 683 -7.71 3.73 -20.80
C CYS A 683 -6.31 3.89 -21.43
N GLY A 684 -6.03 3.23 -22.56
CA GLY A 684 -4.73 3.25 -23.23
C GLY A 684 -3.73 2.22 -22.72
N ASP A 685 -2.68 1.99 -23.51
CA ASP A 685 -1.65 0.99 -23.22
C ASP A 685 -0.89 1.26 -21.92
N THR A 686 -0.51 2.52 -21.67
CA THR A 686 0.23 2.91 -20.46
C THR A 686 -0.52 2.52 -19.19
N TYR A 687 -1.83 2.79 -19.12
CA TYR A 687 -2.62 2.44 -17.94
C TYR A 687 -2.73 0.92 -17.76
N ALA A 688 -2.93 0.18 -18.86
CA ALA A 688 -3.02 -1.28 -18.82
C ALA A 688 -1.68 -1.93 -18.43
N ASP A 689 -0.55 -1.39 -18.89
CA ASP A 689 0.79 -1.85 -18.54
C ASP A 689 1.11 -1.60 -17.06
N VAL A 690 0.68 -0.47 -16.51
CA VAL A 690 0.74 -0.20 -15.06
C VAL A 690 -0.04 -1.26 -14.28
N VAL A 691 -1.30 -1.51 -14.65
CA VAL A 691 -2.14 -2.53 -14.00
C VAL A 691 -1.49 -3.91 -14.08
N LEU A 692 -0.98 -4.30 -15.24
CA LEU A 692 -0.28 -5.57 -15.43
C LEU A 692 0.93 -5.68 -14.49
N SER A 693 1.72 -4.61 -14.39
CA SER A 693 2.91 -4.57 -13.53
C SER A 693 2.55 -4.75 -12.06
N CYS A 694 1.46 -4.14 -11.58
CA CYS A 694 0.94 -4.35 -10.23
C CYS A 694 0.51 -5.81 -9.98
N LEU A 695 -0.16 -6.44 -10.94
CA LEU A 695 -0.67 -7.82 -10.79
C LEU A 695 0.46 -8.86 -10.86
N MET A 696 1.53 -8.57 -11.60
CA MET A 696 2.66 -9.46 -11.82
C MET A 696 3.80 -9.24 -10.82
N ILE A 697 3.59 -8.43 -9.78
CA ILE A 697 4.60 -8.17 -8.76
C ILE A 697 5.12 -9.45 -8.12
N ASP A 698 6.43 -9.50 -7.91
CA ASP A 698 7.07 -10.59 -7.16
C ASP A 698 6.84 -10.39 -5.66
N SER A 699 6.62 -11.50 -4.96
CA SER A 699 6.41 -11.53 -3.52
C SER A 699 7.60 -12.11 -2.74
N SER A 700 8.76 -12.28 -3.39
CA SER A 700 10.02 -12.67 -2.72
C SER A 700 10.42 -11.70 -1.59
N ASP A 701 11.13 -12.22 -0.58
CA ASP A 701 11.60 -11.44 0.59
C ASP A 701 12.99 -10.85 0.44
N ASP A 702 13.73 -11.25 -0.59
CA ASP A 702 15.13 -10.90 -0.69
C ASP A 702 15.29 -9.37 -0.85
N GLU A 703 16.38 -8.81 -0.33
CA GLU A 703 16.62 -7.36 -0.38
C GLU A 703 16.63 -6.81 -1.82
N VAL A 704 17.02 -7.64 -2.79
CA VAL A 704 16.92 -7.35 -4.23
C VAL A 704 15.47 -7.21 -4.68
N ALA A 705 14.57 -8.08 -4.20
CA ALA A 705 13.14 -8.01 -4.49
C ALA A 705 12.51 -6.75 -3.88
N LYS A 706 12.89 -6.37 -2.66
CA LYS A 706 12.44 -5.12 -2.02
C LYS A 706 12.93 -3.86 -2.73
N ALA A 707 14.17 -3.86 -3.21
CA ALA A 707 14.70 -2.77 -4.03
C ALA A 707 13.93 -2.67 -5.36
N SER A 708 13.70 -3.82 -6.01
CA SER A 708 12.92 -3.93 -7.24
C SER A 708 11.46 -3.49 -7.05
N GLU A 709 10.84 -3.79 -5.92
CA GLU A 709 9.49 -3.35 -5.57
C GLU A 709 9.43 -1.83 -5.39
N ARG A 710 10.39 -1.23 -4.68
CA ARG A 710 10.48 0.23 -4.55
C ARG A 710 10.63 0.89 -5.91
N GLU A 711 11.48 0.34 -6.76
CA GLU A 711 11.67 0.82 -8.11
C GLU A 711 10.37 0.70 -8.93
N LEU A 712 9.68 -0.43 -8.85
CA LEU A 712 8.40 -0.67 -9.50
C LEU A 712 7.34 0.35 -9.06
N CYS A 713 7.20 0.61 -7.76
CA CYS A 713 6.27 1.59 -7.21
C CYS A 713 6.53 3.00 -7.74
N GLY A 714 7.80 3.42 -7.84
CA GLY A 714 8.15 4.69 -8.49
C GLY A 714 7.77 4.72 -9.98
N ARG A 715 7.92 3.58 -10.69
CA ARG A 715 7.69 3.48 -12.14
C ARG A 715 6.18 3.57 -12.43
N ILE A 716 5.37 2.87 -11.63
CA ILE A 716 3.90 2.94 -11.67
C ILE A 716 3.42 4.39 -11.53
N VAL A 717 3.97 5.17 -10.60
CA VAL A 717 3.63 6.60 -10.45
C VAL A 717 3.99 7.38 -11.72
N ALA A 718 5.23 7.22 -12.21
CA ALA A 718 5.73 7.92 -13.38
C ALA A 718 4.97 7.59 -14.67
N ASP A 719 4.50 6.34 -14.82
CA ASP A 719 3.75 5.90 -15.99
C ASP A 719 2.30 6.42 -15.95
N LEU A 720 1.66 6.46 -14.78
CA LEU A 720 0.32 7.03 -14.63
C LEU A 720 0.28 8.56 -14.86
N GLU A 721 1.38 9.27 -14.65
CA GLU A 721 1.51 10.70 -15.00
C GLU A 721 1.44 10.95 -16.51
N ASN A 722 1.77 9.94 -17.32
CA ASN A 722 1.67 10.02 -18.78
C ASN A 722 0.25 9.69 -19.29
N CYS A 723 -0.66 9.25 -18.41
CA CYS A 723 -2.06 9.00 -18.77
C CYS A 723 -2.82 10.34 -18.82
N GLN A 724 -3.18 10.77 -20.03
CA GLN A 724 -3.97 11.98 -20.30
C GLN A 724 -5.29 11.57 -20.97
N ALA A 725 -6.37 12.31 -20.67
CA ALA A 725 -7.74 11.96 -21.06
C ALA A 725 -8.21 12.62 -22.36
#